data_AF-A0A7S3PFS5-F1
#
_entry.id   AF-A0A7S3PFS5-F1
#
_cell.length_a   1.000
_cell.length_b   1.000
_cell.length_c   1.000
_cell.angle_alpha   90.00
_cell.angle_beta   90.00
_cell.angle_gamma   90.00
#
_symmetry.space_group_name_H-M   'P 1'
#
loop_
_entity.id
_entity.type
_entity.pdbx_description
1 polymer ?
#
loop_
_entity_poly.entity_id
_entity_poly.type
_entity_poly.pdbx_seq_one_letter_code
_entity_poly.pdbx_strand_id
1 'polypeptide(L)'
;MKAVYVSYEEALRALRDGAEHIFVSKESKYKKKQQSFNKFLDELAQNNTCTVLDMEQSCIGPEDAVSLGRALERNTILRKLDLSLNYIGDVGAIAIAKALECNTALVELDLSCDPYGYGLGPMIDNAGAVAIAKALKTNTTLEVLFLDWNDIGTEGCEAIREALEYNHTLTILRLGDFKIAEEVEGALYEKHQRRLLDVLNSDTKAPLNRSRVMFVGQGRAGKSATVRSLSLEGFVSEWNSTAGVDIKELRTSENKYWEEPWCYRDFTTQFAARLVFTPNGVTRKSQLPSSQNNNHQVSAAETVRVDYQTVPPKNSFGVLKGPDIMRESSNFFDAKRSIDSLTLSLWDFGGQEVFYSMHHLFLTKSGVYVVVFDMRELSEPSTRTEAKTYLLFWLRSIKLHAPNVSVLLVGTFLADIIEEKYNLQDIDKILRELTKLSFAKIVIPANFEHEDLIFFPIDNKEKMGIASLCDAIEQCARVDNSTSREVSVRWMTFLDSILGQKENQKAYLTFSDEVKSLGTNLGIPSISEQEEALTLFHERGFLIHMTSTEILKNIVVLDPQWLIGALSKVICDGSIHINIDQFKEVGLEDDARVTYEKGLASRDFLDFVWKNDQVEFFIDLMKRTMLLSEWDRESYLIPSLLRDTYVIPGTGIPGHRCIYDFSSGFLPNGVFQ
;
A
#
# COMPACT_ATOMS: atom_id res chain seq x y z
N MET A 1 17.63 4.78 1.28
CA MET A 1 19.09 4.97 1.49
C MET A 1 19.37 6.47 1.64
N LYS A 2 20.42 6.88 2.35
CA LYS A 2 20.91 8.28 2.20
C LYS A 2 21.68 8.34 0.87
N ALA A 3 21.33 9.27 0.00
CA ALA A 3 22.08 9.50 -1.24
C ALA A 3 23.50 9.94 -0.86
N VAL A 4 24.50 9.15 -1.25
CA VAL A 4 25.91 9.54 -1.19
C VAL A 4 26.27 9.94 -2.60
N TYR A 5 26.37 11.24 -2.84
CA TYR A 5 26.87 11.72 -4.11
C TYR A 5 28.37 11.42 -4.22
N VAL A 6 28.79 10.83 -5.33
CA VAL A 6 30.16 10.33 -5.53
C VAL A 6 30.92 11.08 -6.62
N SER A 7 32.25 11.00 -6.60
CA SER A 7 33.12 11.45 -7.69
C SER A 7 33.00 10.55 -8.93
N TYR A 8 33.49 10.98 -10.09
CA TYR A 8 33.52 10.13 -11.30
C TYR A 8 34.38 8.86 -11.12
N GLU A 9 35.43 8.90 -10.28
CA GLU A 9 36.25 7.72 -10.01
C GLU A 9 35.56 6.71 -9.08
N GLU A 10 34.70 7.18 -8.19
CA GLU A 10 33.87 6.36 -7.31
C GLU A 10 32.63 5.83 -8.05
N ALA A 11 32.00 6.64 -8.91
CA ALA A 11 30.95 6.21 -9.83
C ALA A 11 31.44 5.11 -10.78
N LEU A 12 32.68 5.22 -11.30
CA LEU A 12 33.32 4.17 -12.09
C LEU A 12 33.59 2.88 -11.29
N ARG A 13 33.88 2.97 -9.98
CA ARG A 13 33.96 1.79 -9.11
C ARG A 13 32.58 1.18 -8.89
N ALA A 14 31.58 2.01 -8.55
CA ALA A 14 30.20 1.57 -8.36
C ALA A 14 29.64 0.84 -9.59
N LEU A 15 29.88 1.34 -10.81
CA LEU A 15 29.53 0.61 -12.06
C LEU A 15 30.16 -0.78 -12.15
N ARG A 16 31.41 -0.94 -11.70
CA ARG A 16 32.15 -2.22 -11.74
C ARG A 16 31.76 -3.16 -10.61
N ASP A 17 31.37 -2.59 -9.47
CA ASP A 17 30.86 -3.30 -8.30
C ASP A 17 29.37 -3.67 -8.45
N GLY A 18 28.76 -3.36 -9.59
CA GLY A 18 27.40 -3.78 -9.98
C GLY A 18 26.27 -2.89 -9.47
N ALA A 19 26.55 -1.62 -9.14
CA ALA A 19 25.53 -0.70 -8.65
C ALA A 19 24.41 -0.45 -9.67
N GLU A 20 23.17 -0.42 -9.19
CA GLU A 20 21.98 -0.13 -10.00
C GLU A 20 21.65 1.36 -10.05
N HIS A 21 21.87 2.08 -8.94
CA HIS A 21 21.63 3.52 -8.81
C HIS A 21 22.93 4.26 -8.53
N ILE A 22 23.25 5.28 -9.32
CA ILE A 22 24.47 6.09 -9.19
C ILE A 22 24.10 7.58 -9.17
N PHE A 23 24.62 8.30 -8.18
CA PHE A 23 24.41 9.73 -7.98
C PHE A 23 25.76 10.44 -8.00
N VAL A 24 26.01 11.28 -9.00
CA VAL A 24 27.30 11.98 -9.18
C VAL A 24 27.17 13.41 -8.66
N SER A 25 28.21 13.96 -8.04
CA SER A 25 28.25 15.40 -7.72
C SER A 25 29.52 16.11 -8.16
N LYS A 26 29.42 17.44 -8.08
CA LYS A 26 30.36 18.45 -8.54
C LYS A 26 31.76 18.36 -7.94
N GLU A 27 32.70 17.80 -8.69
CA GLU A 27 34.13 17.91 -8.40
C GLU A 27 34.76 19.22 -8.93
N SER A 28 35.52 19.91 -8.07
CA SER A 28 35.95 21.30 -8.29
C SER A 28 37.23 21.53 -9.12
N LYS A 29 37.73 20.55 -9.90
CA LYS A 29 39.06 20.63 -10.57
C LYS A 29 39.11 20.11 -12.02
N TYR A 30 39.01 21.04 -12.98
CA TYR A 30 38.80 20.81 -14.42
C TYR A 30 39.73 19.82 -15.16
N LYS A 31 41.06 19.81 -14.95
CA LYS A 31 41.98 19.06 -15.84
C LYS A 31 42.12 17.56 -15.57
N LYS A 32 41.73 17.07 -14.38
CA LYS A 32 41.61 15.62 -14.12
C LYS A 32 40.20 15.09 -14.44
N LYS A 33 39.19 15.98 -14.52
CA LYS A 33 37.77 15.67 -14.81
C LYS A 33 37.59 14.82 -16.06
N GLN A 34 38.08 15.29 -17.22
CA GLN A 34 37.72 14.69 -18.52
C GLN A 34 38.15 13.24 -18.68
N GLN A 35 39.34 12.86 -18.18
CA GLN A 35 39.83 11.50 -18.37
C GLN A 35 39.09 10.49 -17.48
N SER A 36 38.70 10.89 -16.27
CA SER A 36 37.89 10.03 -15.38
C SER A 36 36.43 9.98 -15.85
N PHE A 37 35.87 11.10 -16.33
CA PHE A 37 34.53 11.14 -16.93
C PHE A 37 34.43 10.28 -18.20
N ASN A 38 35.36 10.41 -19.15
CA ASN A 38 35.33 9.59 -20.37
C ASN A 38 35.45 8.08 -20.04
N LYS A 39 36.29 7.68 -19.07
CA LYS A 39 36.35 6.29 -18.60
C LYS A 39 35.06 5.82 -17.95
N PHE A 40 34.41 6.67 -17.17
CA PHE A 40 33.09 6.40 -16.60
C PHE A 40 32.04 6.16 -17.71
N LEU A 41 32.04 6.98 -18.76
CA LEU A 41 31.15 6.80 -19.92
C LEU A 41 31.48 5.55 -20.74
N ASP A 42 32.76 5.21 -20.95
CA ASP A 42 33.18 3.98 -21.64
C ASP A 42 32.72 2.71 -20.90
N GLU A 43 32.71 2.75 -19.56
CA GLU A 43 32.18 1.69 -18.70
C GLU A 43 30.65 1.68 -18.73
N LEU A 44 30.00 2.84 -18.57
CA LEU A 44 28.54 3.00 -18.62
C LEU A 44 27.97 2.46 -19.94
N ALA A 45 28.65 2.69 -21.07
CA ALA A 45 28.25 2.20 -22.39
C ALA A 45 28.19 0.66 -22.51
N GLN A 46 28.81 -0.07 -21.58
CA GLN A 46 28.89 -1.54 -21.56
C GLN A 46 28.32 -2.14 -20.26
N ASN A 47 28.04 -1.31 -19.26
CA ASN A 47 27.52 -1.74 -17.97
C ASN A 47 26.10 -2.33 -18.12
N ASN A 48 25.85 -3.40 -17.36
CA ASN A 48 24.63 -4.18 -17.42
C ASN A 48 23.81 -4.17 -16.12
N THR A 49 24.11 -3.27 -15.17
CA THR A 49 23.46 -3.19 -13.85
C THR A 49 22.80 -1.84 -13.57
N CYS A 50 23.40 -0.74 -14.01
CA CYS A 50 22.96 0.62 -13.71
C CYS A 50 21.66 0.96 -14.46
N THR A 51 20.57 1.03 -13.70
CA THR A 51 19.22 1.39 -14.17
C THR A 51 18.91 2.87 -13.93
N VAL A 52 19.56 3.53 -12.97
CA VAL A 52 19.39 4.95 -12.65
C VAL A 52 20.73 5.66 -12.55
N LEU A 53 20.92 6.71 -13.34
CA LEU A 53 22.06 7.60 -13.29
C LEU A 53 21.58 9.04 -13.08
N ASP A 54 21.97 9.62 -11.95
CA ASP A 54 21.74 11.01 -11.60
C ASP A 54 23.06 11.78 -11.72
N MET A 55 23.06 12.83 -12.55
CA MET A 55 24.14 13.79 -12.72
C MET A 55 23.61 15.23 -12.64
N GLU A 56 22.57 15.47 -11.82
CA GLU A 56 22.07 16.82 -11.49
C GLU A 56 23.25 17.73 -11.11
N GLN A 57 23.26 18.95 -11.66
CA GLN A 57 24.23 20.01 -11.34
C GLN A 57 25.74 19.62 -11.46
N SER A 58 26.05 18.50 -12.13
CA SER A 58 27.41 17.93 -12.24
C SER A 58 28.35 18.70 -13.17
N CYS A 59 27.91 19.87 -13.66
CA CYS A 59 28.61 20.74 -14.58
C CYS A 59 28.96 20.01 -15.89
N ILE A 60 27.99 19.26 -16.42
CA ILE A 60 28.01 18.66 -17.76
C ILE A 60 27.86 19.80 -18.77
N GLY A 61 28.88 20.00 -19.62
CA GLY A 61 28.82 20.92 -20.74
C GLY A 61 28.37 20.23 -22.05
N PRO A 62 28.30 20.96 -23.17
CA PRO A 62 27.83 20.40 -24.45
C PRO A 62 28.67 19.21 -24.94
N GLU A 63 30.01 19.30 -24.88
CA GLU A 63 30.92 18.22 -25.28
C GLU A 63 30.85 16.99 -24.34
N ASP A 64 30.53 17.22 -23.06
CA ASP A 64 30.31 16.16 -22.08
C ASP A 64 29.00 15.40 -22.41
N ALA A 65 27.93 16.14 -22.74
CA ALA A 65 26.66 15.59 -23.21
C ALA A 65 26.78 14.86 -24.56
N VAL A 66 27.60 15.36 -25.49
CA VAL A 66 27.94 14.65 -26.75
C VAL A 66 28.62 13.31 -26.48
N SER A 67 29.50 13.26 -25.48
CA SER A 67 30.18 12.03 -25.08
C SER A 67 29.20 11.05 -24.41
N LEU A 68 28.31 11.55 -23.56
CA LEU A 68 27.25 10.77 -22.92
C LEU A 68 26.25 10.19 -23.94
N GLY A 69 25.83 10.97 -24.94
CA GLY A 69 24.98 10.48 -26.03
C GLY A 69 25.55 9.25 -26.73
N ARG A 70 26.88 9.22 -26.97
CA ARG A 70 27.56 8.04 -27.55
C ARG A 70 27.60 6.82 -26.61
N ALA A 71 27.57 7.02 -25.30
CA ALA A 71 27.42 5.93 -24.34
C ALA A 71 25.98 5.40 -24.33
N LEU A 72 24.99 6.30 -24.39
CA LEU A 72 23.56 5.95 -24.50
C LEU A 72 23.20 5.24 -25.82
N GLU A 73 23.89 5.52 -26.92
CA GLU A 73 23.76 4.75 -28.18
C GLU A 73 24.07 3.23 -27.99
N ARG A 74 24.75 2.84 -26.90
CA ARG A 74 25.17 1.45 -26.63
C ARG A 74 24.58 0.85 -25.36
N ASN A 75 24.30 1.67 -24.34
CA ASN A 75 23.73 1.19 -23.09
C ASN A 75 22.26 0.78 -23.28
N THR A 76 21.93 -0.47 -22.96
CA THR A 76 20.58 -1.05 -23.10
C THR A 76 19.85 -1.29 -21.76
N ILE A 77 20.43 -0.86 -20.63
CA ILE A 77 19.94 -1.13 -19.27
C ILE A 77 19.47 0.12 -18.54
N LEU A 78 20.09 1.26 -18.76
CA LEU A 78 19.74 2.53 -18.10
C LEU A 78 18.28 2.89 -18.41
N ARG A 79 17.48 3.08 -17.36
CA ARG A 79 16.05 3.41 -17.40
C ARG A 79 15.79 4.88 -17.08
N LYS A 80 16.49 5.44 -16.09
CA LYS A 80 16.40 6.86 -15.72
C LYS A 80 17.76 7.55 -15.86
N LEU A 81 17.75 8.72 -16.49
CA LEU A 81 18.89 9.62 -16.59
C LEU A 81 18.48 11.03 -16.18
N ASP A 82 19.12 11.56 -15.14
CA ASP A 82 18.97 12.95 -14.72
C ASP A 82 20.18 13.78 -15.17
N LEU A 83 19.93 14.81 -15.97
CA LEU A 83 20.91 15.83 -16.38
C LEU A 83 20.44 17.24 -16.01
N SER A 84 19.48 17.37 -15.09
CA SER A 84 18.94 18.67 -14.69
C SER A 84 20.01 19.59 -14.11
N LEU A 85 19.76 20.91 -14.17
CA LEU A 85 20.67 21.97 -13.71
C LEU A 85 22.08 21.94 -14.36
N ASN A 86 22.18 21.37 -15.56
CA ASN A 86 23.38 21.42 -16.40
C ASN A 86 23.19 22.34 -17.62
N TYR A 87 24.31 22.71 -18.25
CA TYR A 87 24.35 23.67 -19.37
C TYR A 87 24.80 22.96 -20.65
N ILE A 88 23.97 22.00 -21.09
CA ILE A 88 24.30 21.11 -22.21
C ILE A 88 24.07 21.77 -23.58
N GLY A 89 23.21 22.79 -23.66
CA GLY A 89 22.82 23.47 -24.89
C GLY A 89 22.21 22.57 -25.97
N ASP A 90 21.90 23.16 -27.12
CA ASP A 90 21.41 22.42 -28.29
C ASP A 90 22.40 21.35 -28.76
N VAL A 91 23.70 21.63 -28.69
CA VAL A 91 24.74 20.68 -29.11
C VAL A 91 24.69 19.40 -28.26
N GLY A 92 24.45 19.51 -26.95
CA GLY A 92 24.22 18.37 -26.08
C GLY A 92 22.86 17.72 -26.33
N ALA A 93 21.79 18.50 -26.43
CA ALA A 93 20.43 18.02 -26.69
C ALA A 93 20.32 17.24 -28.01
N ILE A 94 20.94 17.72 -29.09
CA ILE A 94 21.01 17.06 -30.41
C ILE A 94 21.72 15.70 -30.29
N ALA A 95 22.79 15.60 -29.51
CA ALA A 95 23.51 14.35 -29.33
C ALA A 95 22.72 13.33 -28.49
N ILE A 96 22.01 13.79 -27.46
CA ILE A 96 21.10 12.95 -26.67
C ILE A 96 19.91 12.50 -27.52
N ALA A 97 19.29 13.41 -28.28
CA ALA A 97 18.21 13.09 -29.21
C ALA A 97 18.64 12.02 -30.24
N LYS A 98 19.83 12.14 -30.82
CA LYS A 98 20.38 11.11 -31.72
C LYS A 98 20.56 9.77 -31.02
N ALA A 99 20.95 9.75 -29.74
CA ALA A 99 21.00 8.51 -28.96
C ALA A 99 19.60 7.91 -28.77
N LEU A 100 18.59 8.73 -28.48
CA LEU A 100 17.19 8.31 -28.33
C LEU A 100 16.58 7.74 -29.63
N GLU A 101 17.07 8.10 -30.83
CA GLU A 101 16.63 7.47 -32.08
C GLU A 101 16.92 5.95 -32.11
N CYS A 102 17.95 5.49 -31.40
CA CYS A 102 18.40 4.09 -31.37
C CYS A 102 18.28 3.41 -30.00
N ASN A 103 18.22 4.17 -28.90
CA ASN A 103 18.16 3.64 -27.55
C ASN A 103 16.77 3.07 -27.24
N THR A 104 16.72 1.78 -26.92
CA THR A 104 15.48 1.04 -26.58
C THR A 104 15.42 0.67 -25.10
N ALA A 105 15.93 1.54 -24.23
CA ALA A 105 16.18 1.24 -22.83
C ALA A 105 15.73 2.37 -21.90
N LEU A 106 15.99 3.62 -22.27
CA LEU A 106 15.67 4.78 -21.45
C LEU A 106 14.16 5.03 -21.44
N VAL A 107 13.64 5.28 -20.24
CA VAL A 107 12.23 5.46 -19.90
C VAL A 107 11.98 6.86 -19.32
N GLU A 108 12.93 7.40 -18.56
CA GLU A 108 12.84 8.72 -17.94
C GLU A 108 14.12 9.52 -18.21
N LEU A 109 13.94 10.77 -18.66
CA LEU A 109 15.02 11.70 -18.98
C LEU A 109 14.69 13.11 -18.49
N ASP A 110 15.56 13.68 -17.66
CA ASP A 110 15.49 15.09 -17.27
C ASP A 110 16.62 15.90 -17.94
N LEU A 111 16.23 16.93 -18.69
CA LEU A 111 17.10 17.91 -19.37
C LEU A 111 16.81 19.36 -18.92
N SER A 112 16.14 19.53 -17.78
CA SER A 112 15.71 20.84 -17.28
C SER A 112 16.89 21.72 -16.86
N CYS A 113 16.83 23.03 -17.13
CA CYS A 113 17.90 23.96 -16.74
C CYS A 113 17.61 24.68 -15.41
N ASP A 114 18.47 25.63 -15.03
CA ASP A 114 18.31 26.41 -13.79
C ASP A 114 17.35 27.61 -14.00
N PRO A 115 16.21 27.68 -13.27
CA PRO A 115 15.26 28.80 -13.34
C PRO A 115 15.88 30.19 -13.14
N TYR A 116 16.98 30.30 -12.40
CA TYR A 116 17.45 31.58 -11.87
C TYR A 116 18.51 32.28 -12.74
N GLY A 117 18.92 31.68 -13.88
CA GLY A 117 19.70 32.37 -14.92
C GLY A 117 21.08 32.90 -14.51
N TYR A 118 21.61 32.51 -13.33
CA TYR A 118 22.92 32.97 -12.85
C TYR A 118 24.11 32.30 -13.55
N GLY A 119 23.89 31.30 -14.40
CA GLY A 119 24.91 30.63 -15.20
C GLY A 119 24.98 31.14 -16.64
N LEU A 120 26.16 31.57 -17.07
CA LEU A 120 26.48 31.97 -18.46
C LEU A 120 26.66 30.77 -19.41
N GLY A 121 25.91 29.68 -19.19
CA GLY A 121 26.00 28.44 -19.98
C GLY A 121 24.89 28.32 -21.03
N PRO A 122 25.07 27.52 -22.08
CA PRO A 122 24.06 27.35 -23.11
C PRO A 122 22.86 26.53 -22.59
N MET A 123 21.67 27.10 -22.77
CA MET A 123 20.37 26.44 -22.58
C MET A 123 19.95 25.72 -23.87
N ILE A 124 18.96 24.83 -23.79
CA ILE A 124 18.32 24.25 -24.98
C ILE A 124 17.39 25.31 -25.58
N ASP A 125 17.48 25.54 -26.90
CA ASP A 125 16.59 26.40 -27.67
C ASP A 125 15.74 25.59 -28.67
N ASN A 126 15.15 26.26 -29.66
CA ASN A 126 14.41 25.62 -30.75
C ASN A 126 15.20 24.48 -31.42
N ALA A 127 16.50 24.62 -31.66
CA ALA A 127 17.30 23.67 -32.42
C ALA A 127 17.45 22.31 -31.68
N GLY A 128 17.72 22.36 -30.37
CA GLY A 128 17.76 21.16 -29.52
C GLY A 128 16.38 20.56 -29.32
N ALA A 129 15.34 21.38 -29.12
CA ALA A 129 13.96 20.92 -28.99
C ALA A 129 13.44 20.23 -30.28
N VAL A 130 13.74 20.77 -31.47
CA VAL A 130 13.41 20.16 -32.77
C VAL A 130 14.14 18.82 -32.95
N ALA A 131 15.38 18.68 -32.49
CA ALA A 131 16.09 17.41 -32.53
C ALA A 131 15.46 16.37 -31.61
N ILE A 132 15.11 16.75 -30.38
CA ILE A 132 14.39 15.89 -29.42
C ILE A 132 13.03 15.46 -30.01
N ALA A 133 12.28 16.40 -30.58
CA ALA A 133 11.02 16.12 -31.27
C ALA A 133 11.19 15.07 -32.39
N LYS A 134 12.23 15.21 -33.22
CA LYS A 134 12.54 14.24 -34.28
C LYS A 134 12.81 12.84 -33.70
N ALA A 135 13.54 12.75 -32.58
CA ALA A 135 13.81 11.48 -31.92
C ALA A 135 12.55 10.87 -31.29
N LEU A 136 11.68 11.68 -30.69
CA LEU A 136 10.39 11.25 -30.13
C LEU A 136 9.49 10.60 -31.20
N LYS A 137 9.52 11.06 -32.46
CA LYS A 137 8.73 10.43 -33.55
C LYS A 137 9.06 8.94 -33.78
N THR A 138 10.27 8.49 -33.42
CA THR A 138 10.72 7.11 -33.64
C THR A 138 11.02 6.33 -32.35
N ASN A 139 11.31 7.01 -31.24
CA ASN A 139 11.56 6.35 -29.97
C ASN A 139 10.29 5.68 -29.41
N THR A 140 10.43 4.46 -28.88
CA THR A 140 9.33 3.63 -28.37
C THR A 140 9.53 3.17 -26.93
N THR A 141 10.35 3.87 -26.13
CA THR A 141 10.63 3.49 -24.73
C THR A 141 10.58 4.64 -23.74
N LEU A 142 10.85 5.87 -24.18
CA LEU A 142 10.76 7.04 -23.33
C LEU A 142 9.29 7.31 -22.97
N GLU A 143 9.02 7.35 -21.68
CA GLU A 143 7.73 7.62 -21.05
C GLU A 143 7.72 9.03 -20.42
N VAL A 144 8.83 9.47 -19.84
CA VAL A 144 8.92 10.73 -19.08
C VAL A 144 10.06 11.59 -19.64
N LEU A 145 9.73 12.84 -19.98
CA LEU A 145 10.68 13.85 -20.45
C LEU A 145 10.44 15.20 -19.76
N PHE A 146 11.46 15.70 -19.06
CA PHE A 146 11.46 17.05 -18.50
C PHE A 146 12.43 17.95 -19.27
N LEU A 147 11.95 19.12 -19.66
CA LEU A 147 12.68 20.16 -20.40
C LEU A 147 12.47 21.54 -19.78
N ASP A 148 12.02 21.60 -18.52
CA ASP A 148 11.68 22.83 -17.81
C ASP A 148 12.86 23.83 -17.79
N TRP A 149 12.55 25.12 -17.73
CA TRP A 149 13.54 26.22 -17.59
C TRP A 149 14.58 26.33 -18.72
N ASN A 150 14.29 25.76 -19.90
CA ASN A 150 15.05 25.99 -21.13
C ASN A 150 14.43 27.13 -21.97
N ASP A 151 15.17 27.67 -22.96
CA ASP A 151 14.73 28.75 -23.84
C ASP A 151 14.00 28.22 -25.09
N ILE A 152 13.09 27.26 -24.86
CA ILE A 152 12.36 26.58 -25.94
C ILE A 152 11.28 27.52 -26.50
N GLY A 153 11.60 28.14 -27.63
CA GLY A 153 10.67 28.98 -28.36
C GLY A 153 9.54 28.22 -29.04
N THR A 154 8.72 28.98 -29.78
CA THR A 154 7.49 28.46 -30.40
C THR A 154 7.74 27.35 -31.42
N GLU A 155 8.84 27.42 -32.17
CA GLU A 155 9.24 26.42 -33.16
C GLU A 155 9.60 25.08 -32.50
N GLY A 156 10.33 25.11 -31.38
CA GLY A 156 10.63 23.93 -30.58
C GLY A 156 9.37 23.26 -30.04
N CYS A 157 8.46 24.04 -29.45
CA CYS A 157 7.18 23.53 -28.94
C CYS A 157 6.28 22.97 -30.05
N GLU A 158 6.18 23.63 -31.21
CA GLU A 158 5.39 23.14 -32.35
C GLU A 158 5.94 21.84 -32.92
N ALA A 159 7.27 21.70 -33.00
CA ALA A 159 7.92 20.46 -33.43
C ALA A 159 7.65 19.32 -32.45
N ILE A 160 7.73 19.57 -31.13
CA ILE A 160 7.39 18.58 -30.10
C ILE A 160 5.92 18.19 -30.22
N ARG A 161 4.99 19.15 -30.38
CA ARG A 161 3.56 18.87 -30.61
C ARG A 161 3.31 17.95 -31.79
N GLU A 162 3.95 18.22 -32.93
CA GLU A 162 3.85 17.37 -34.13
C GLU A 162 4.45 15.98 -33.86
N ALA A 163 5.56 15.90 -33.12
CA ALA A 163 6.15 14.63 -32.73
C ALA A 163 5.23 13.80 -31.83
N LEU A 164 4.47 14.46 -30.94
CA LEU A 164 3.49 13.81 -30.08
C LEU A 164 2.27 13.28 -30.85
N GLU A 165 2.05 13.59 -32.13
CA GLU A 165 1.04 12.89 -32.93
C GLU A 165 1.47 11.44 -33.21
N TYR A 166 2.75 11.27 -33.56
CA TYR A 166 3.37 9.98 -33.92
C TYR A 166 3.91 9.21 -32.72
N ASN A 167 4.48 9.89 -31.70
CA ASN A 167 4.92 9.22 -30.49
C ASN A 167 3.71 8.64 -29.73
N HIS A 168 3.89 7.43 -29.20
CA HIS A 168 2.83 6.67 -28.55
C HIS A 168 3.20 6.21 -27.13
N THR A 169 4.39 6.56 -26.64
CA THR A 169 4.97 6.05 -25.39
C THR A 169 5.19 7.13 -24.35
N LEU A 170 5.44 8.39 -24.76
CA LEU A 170 5.62 9.51 -23.84
C LEU A 170 4.30 9.81 -23.14
N THR A 171 4.31 9.72 -21.81
CA THR A 171 3.18 9.89 -20.88
C THR A 171 3.25 11.22 -20.16
N ILE A 172 4.45 11.64 -19.78
CA ILE A 172 4.73 12.89 -19.08
C ILE A 172 5.72 13.71 -19.91
N LEU A 173 5.33 14.95 -20.19
CA LEU A 173 6.18 15.97 -20.79
C LEU A 173 6.06 17.22 -19.92
N ARG A 174 7.17 17.93 -19.70
CA ARG A 174 7.15 19.32 -19.22
C ARG A 174 8.06 20.20 -20.05
N LEU A 175 7.58 21.39 -20.39
CA LEU A 175 8.24 22.40 -21.23
C LEU A 175 8.35 23.78 -20.55
N GLY A 176 7.87 23.91 -19.31
CA GLY A 176 7.92 25.15 -18.50
C GLY A 176 6.73 26.12 -18.69
N ASP A 177 6.74 27.20 -17.89
CA ASP A 177 5.65 28.19 -17.76
C ASP A 177 5.50 29.13 -18.98
N PHE A 178 5.19 28.58 -20.16
CA PHE A 178 4.82 29.35 -21.34
C PHE A 178 3.47 28.90 -21.92
N LYS A 179 2.65 29.83 -22.39
CA LYS A 179 1.30 29.52 -22.90
C LYS A 179 1.28 28.41 -23.98
N ILE A 180 2.27 28.39 -24.87
CA ILE A 180 2.36 27.35 -25.91
C ILE A 180 2.83 26.01 -25.33
N ALA A 181 3.66 26.00 -24.28
CA ALA A 181 3.99 24.79 -23.54
C ALA A 181 2.73 24.19 -22.87
N GLU A 182 1.92 25.02 -22.18
CA GLU A 182 0.62 24.60 -21.62
C GLU A 182 -0.32 23.98 -22.69
N GLU A 183 -0.40 24.59 -23.88
CA GLU A 183 -1.21 24.07 -25.00
C GLU A 183 -0.70 22.71 -25.52
N VAL A 184 0.62 22.46 -25.51
CA VAL A 184 1.24 21.20 -25.95
C VAL A 184 1.12 20.09 -24.89
N GLU A 185 1.34 20.42 -23.62
CA GLU A 185 1.14 19.52 -22.49
C GLU A 185 -0.34 19.09 -22.37
N GLY A 186 -1.27 20.05 -22.50
CA GLY A 186 -2.71 19.78 -22.55
C GLY A 186 -3.12 18.87 -23.71
N ALA A 187 -2.56 19.07 -24.91
CA ALA A 187 -2.82 18.20 -26.06
C ALA A 187 -2.31 16.76 -25.86
N LEU A 188 -1.17 16.58 -25.17
CA LEU A 188 -0.69 15.25 -24.79
C LEU A 188 -1.64 14.57 -23.81
N TYR A 189 -2.11 15.30 -22.80
CA TYR A 189 -3.08 14.82 -21.83
C TYR A 189 -4.40 14.39 -22.50
N GLU A 190 -4.98 15.24 -23.37
CA GLU A 190 -6.21 14.89 -24.12
C GLU A 190 -6.03 13.67 -25.03
N LYS A 191 -4.82 13.46 -25.59
CA LYS A 191 -4.52 12.27 -26.40
C LYS A 191 -4.50 11.01 -25.54
N HIS A 192 -3.91 11.06 -24.35
CA HIS A 192 -3.93 9.95 -23.41
C HIS A 192 -5.32 9.69 -22.88
N GLN A 193 -6.09 10.72 -22.52
CA GLN A 193 -7.48 10.57 -22.07
C GLN A 193 -8.37 9.93 -23.15
N ARG A 194 -8.20 10.26 -24.44
CA ARG A 194 -8.90 9.58 -25.53
C ARG A 194 -8.52 8.11 -25.66
N ARG A 195 -7.22 7.78 -25.57
CA ARG A 195 -6.74 6.38 -25.57
C ARG A 195 -7.21 5.58 -24.37
N LEU A 196 -7.28 6.24 -23.22
CA LEU A 196 -7.85 5.69 -21.99
C LEU A 196 -9.30 5.30 -22.25
N LEU A 197 -10.11 6.23 -22.79
CA LEU A 197 -11.49 5.96 -23.18
C LEU A 197 -11.61 4.86 -24.25
N ASP A 198 -10.73 4.78 -25.25
CA ASP A 198 -10.74 3.69 -26.24
C ASP A 198 -10.44 2.31 -25.62
N VAL A 199 -9.48 2.24 -24.67
CA VAL A 199 -9.17 1.00 -23.92
C VAL A 199 -10.29 0.66 -22.94
N LEU A 200 -10.89 1.64 -22.27
CA LEU A 200 -12.05 1.46 -21.40
C LEU A 200 -13.25 0.95 -22.21
N ASN A 201 -13.52 1.52 -23.39
CA ASN A 201 -14.59 1.08 -24.28
C ASN A 201 -14.35 -0.31 -24.93
N SER A 202 -13.20 -0.93 -24.67
CA SER A 202 -12.93 -2.32 -25.07
C SER A 202 -13.23 -3.31 -23.94
N ASP A 203 -13.65 -4.53 -24.28
CA ASP A 203 -13.85 -5.62 -23.31
C ASP A 203 -12.53 -6.25 -22.82
N THR A 204 -11.43 -5.49 -22.80
CA THR A 204 -10.15 -5.94 -22.26
C THR A 204 -10.30 -6.26 -20.77
N LYS A 205 -9.86 -7.48 -20.42
CA LYS A 205 -9.74 -7.94 -19.05
C LYS A 205 -8.28 -8.18 -18.72
N ALA A 206 -7.96 -8.04 -17.45
CA ALA A 206 -6.63 -8.32 -16.90
C ALA A 206 -6.79 -8.90 -15.49
N PRO A 207 -5.80 -9.64 -14.96
CA PRO A 207 -5.81 -10.07 -13.57
C PRO A 207 -5.86 -8.85 -12.65
N LEU A 208 -6.64 -8.94 -11.58
CA LEU A 208 -6.88 -7.83 -10.66
C LEU A 208 -5.60 -7.37 -9.94
N ASN A 209 -4.61 -8.26 -9.76
CA ASN A 209 -3.28 -7.94 -9.21
C ASN A 209 -3.27 -7.13 -7.91
N ARG A 210 -4.36 -7.16 -7.14
CA ARG A 210 -4.48 -6.57 -5.81
C ARG A 210 -5.01 -7.61 -4.84
N SER A 211 -4.36 -7.74 -3.69
CA SER A 211 -4.76 -8.62 -2.60
C SER A 211 -4.70 -7.88 -1.27
N ARG A 212 -5.46 -8.39 -0.28
CA ARG A 212 -5.56 -7.81 1.06
C ARG A 212 -4.82 -8.69 2.05
N VAL A 213 -4.05 -8.09 2.95
CA VAL A 213 -3.29 -8.79 3.99
C VAL A 213 -3.74 -8.26 5.35
N MET A 214 -4.51 -9.05 6.09
CA MET A 214 -5.13 -8.66 7.36
C MET A 214 -4.31 -9.14 8.55
N PHE A 215 -3.75 -8.20 9.33
CA PHE A 215 -2.98 -8.47 10.53
C PHE A 215 -3.91 -8.43 11.76
N VAL A 216 -4.00 -9.55 12.47
CA VAL A 216 -4.83 -9.70 13.68
C VAL A 216 -4.03 -10.36 14.80
N GLY A 217 -4.45 -10.15 16.05
CA GLY A 217 -3.71 -10.62 17.22
C GLY A 217 -3.87 -9.71 18.43
N GLN A 218 -3.58 -10.22 19.62
CA GLN A 218 -3.78 -9.51 20.89
C GLN A 218 -2.87 -8.28 21.01
N GLY A 219 -3.39 -7.21 21.62
CA GLY A 219 -2.64 -6.08 22.19
C GLY A 219 -1.37 -5.67 21.44
N ARG A 220 -0.24 -5.73 22.16
CA ARG A 220 1.10 -5.32 21.69
C ARG A 220 1.91 -6.46 21.06
N ALA A 221 1.29 -7.54 20.58
CA ALA A 221 1.95 -8.68 19.92
C ALA A 221 2.80 -8.35 18.67
N GLY A 222 2.90 -7.09 18.26
CA GLY A 222 3.82 -6.64 17.22
C GLY A 222 3.22 -6.44 15.83
N LYS A 223 1.89 -6.51 15.65
CA LYS A 223 1.20 -6.31 14.35
C LYS A 223 1.69 -5.08 13.59
N SER A 224 1.57 -3.89 14.18
CA SER A 224 2.00 -2.62 13.60
C SER A 224 3.50 -2.61 13.29
N ALA A 225 4.32 -3.21 14.17
CA ALA A 225 5.76 -3.35 13.93
C ALA A 225 6.05 -4.27 12.73
N THR A 226 5.29 -5.35 12.53
CA THR A 226 5.38 -6.23 11.37
C THR A 226 4.96 -5.53 10.08
N VAL A 227 3.85 -4.78 10.08
CA VAL A 227 3.41 -3.96 8.92
C VAL A 227 4.47 -2.93 8.53
N ARG A 228 5.09 -2.28 9.53
CA ARG A 228 6.23 -1.36 9.34
C ARG A 228 7.46 -2.08 8.77
N SER A 229 7.82 -3.25 9.29
CA SER A 229 8.94 -4.06 8.79
C SER A 229 8.77 -4.45 7.32
N LEU A 230 7.59 -4.98 6.95
CA LEU A 230 7.24 -5.33 5.56
C LEU A 230 7.31 -4.11 4.63
N SER A 231 6.91 -2.95 5.14
CA SER A 231 6.94 -1.66 4.44
C SER A 231 8.30 -0.97 4.42
N LEU A 232 9.39 -1.67 4.77
CA LEU A 232 10.77 -1.16 4.87
C LEU A 232 10.97 0.02 5.85
N GLU A 233 10.00 0.29 6.73
CA GLU A 233 10.10 1.36 7.71
C GLU A 233 11.05 1.00 8.87
N GLY A 234 11.38 2.02 9.66
CA GLY A 234 12.12 1.85 10.92
C GLY A 234 11.23 1.27 12.03
N PHE A 235 11.83 0.40 12.84
CA PHE A 235 11.25 -0.06 14.10
C PHE A 235 11.09 1.11 15.09
N VAL A 236 10.00 1.12 15.85
CA VAL A 236 9.71 2.14 16.87
C VAL A 236 9.36 1.41 18.17
N SER A 237 10.17 1.63 19.22
CA SER A 237 10.01 0.97 20.52
C SER A 237 8.79 1.46 21.30
N GLU A 238 8.46 2.74 21.19
CA GLU A 238 7.36 3.41 21.89
C GLU A 238 6.17 3.66 20.95
N TRP A 239 5.71 2.60 20.28
CA TRP A 239 4.50 2.67 19.46
C TRP A 239 3.24 2.58 20.33
N ASN A 240 2.33 3.55 20.17
CA ASN A 240 0.99 3.52 20.74
C ASN A 240 0.12 2.47 20.02
N SER A 241 -0.66 1.69 20.77
CA SER A 241 -1.55 0.68 20.18
C SER A 241 -2.49 1.28 19.14
N THR A 242 -2.55 0.69 17.94
CA THR A 242 -3.48 1.11 16.88
C THR A 242 -4.91 1.16 17.41
N ALA A 243 -5.54 2.31 17.25
CA ALA A 243 -6.91 2.57 17.70
C ALA A 243 -7.85 2.35 16.51
N GLY A 244 -8.55 1.22 16.48
CA GLY A 244 -9.38 0.83 15.34
C GLY A 244 -8.59 0.08 14.28
N VAL A 245 -8.26 0.73 13.16
CA VAL A 245 -7.54 0.11 12.03
C VAL A 245 -6.64 1.11 11.32
N ASP A 246 -5.48 0.63 10.86
CA ASP A 246 -4.59 1.36 9.94
C ASP A 246 -4.43 0.56 8.64
N ILE A 247 -4.30 1.25 7.50
CA ILE A 247 -4.27 0.63 6.16
C ILE A 247 -3.14 1.24 5.34
N LYS A 248 -2.28 0.38 4.81
CA LYS A 248 -1.15 0.77 3.97
C LYS A 248 -1.11 -0.06 2.69
N GLU A 249 -1.12 0.62 1.54
CA GLU A 249 -0.88 0.00 0.24
C GLU A 249 0.62 -0.17 -0.01
N LEU A 250 1.01 -1.28 -0.64
CA LEU A 250 2.39 -1.64 -0.93
C LEU A 250 2.46 -2.37 -2.27
N ARG A 251 3.28 -1.88 -3.22
CA ARG A 251 3.56 -2.58 -4.49
C ARG A 251 4.78 -3.49 -4.30
N THR A 252 4.69 -4.75 -4.70
CA THR A 252 5.84 -5.67 -4.61
C THR A 252 7.01 -5.23 -5.50
N SER A 253 6.73 -4.58 -6.63
CA SER A 253 7.74 -4.07 -7.56
C SER A 253 8.55 -2.85 -7.08
N GLU A 254 8.21 -2.27 -5.93
CA GLU A 254 8.85 -1.07 -5.36
C GLU A 254 9.49 -1.35 -3.98
N ASN A 255 9.55 -2.63 -3.60
CA ASN A 255 9.97 -3.04 -2.29
C ASN A 255 11.12 -4.04 -2.38
N LYS A 256 12.25 -3.66 -1.80
CA LYS A 256 13.52 -4.42 -1.82
C LYS A 256 13.44 -5.88 -1.36
N TYR A 257 12.44 -6.28 -0.58
CA TYR A 257 12.23 -7.70 -0.24
C TYR A 257 11.72 -8.53 -1.44
N TRP A 258 11.21 -7.88 -2.48
CA TRP A 258 10.61 -8.47 -3.67
C TRP A 258 11.29 -8.01 -4.99
N GLU A 259 12.04 -6.89 -4.98
CA GLU A 259 12.88 -6.43 -6.12
C GLU A 259 14.06 -7.38 -6.37
N GLU A 260 14.76 -7.82 -5.32
CA GLU A 260 15.83 -8.82 -5.42
C GLU A 260 15.23 -10.22 -5.25
N PRO A 261 15.17 -11.07 -6.30
CA PRO A 261 14.66 -12.42 -6.15
C PRO A 261 15.62 -13.21 -5.26
N TRP A 262 15.18 -13.56 -4.05
CA TRP A 262 15.94 -14.43 -3.13
C TRP A 262 16.05 -15.90 -3.60
N CYS A 263 15.92 -16.14 -4.91
CA CYS A 263 16.19 -17.40 -5.58
C CYS A 263 16.79 -17.23 -7.00
N TYR A 264 18.09 -16.94 -7.10
CA TYR A 264 18.90 -17.50 -8.20
C TYR A 264 19.71 -18.72 -7.73
N ARG A 265 18.99 -19.80 -7.43
CA ARG A 265 19.51 -21.18 -7.44
C ARG A 265 18.46 -22.11 -8.04
N ASP A 266 18.88 -22.89 -9.03
CA ASP A 266 18.06 -23.84 -9.81
C ASP A 266 17.16 -24.73 -8.94
N PHE A 267 15.86 -24.44 -8.81
CA PHE A 267 14.90 -25.36 -8.20
C PHE A 267 13.44 -25.18 -8.68
N THR A 268 13.19 -25.39 -9.96
CA THR A 268 11.84 -25.67 -10.50
C THR A 268 11.27 -27.04 -10.04
N THR A 269 11.68 -27.54 -8.87
CA THR A 269 11.36 -28.93 -8.44
C THR A 269 11.34 -29.20 -6.93
N GLN A 270 11.51 -28.23 -6.00
CA GLN A 270 11.58 -28.63 -4.58
C GLN A 270 11.13 -27.67 -3.44
N PHE A 271 10.71 -26.42 -3.70
CA PHE A 271 10.21 -25.55 -2.62
C PHE A 271 8.77 -25.10 -2.82
N ALA A 272 7.88 -25.70 -2.03
CA ALA A 272 6.49 -25.27 -1.87
C ALA A 272 6.24 -24.97 -0.39
N ALA A 273 5.58 -23.85 -0.09
CA ALA A 273 4.92 -23.67 1.20
C ALA A 273 3.93 -24.83 1.39
N ARG A 274 4.19 -25.71 2.36
CA ARG A 274 3.45 -26.97 2.50
C ARG A 274 2.10 -26.71 3.16
N LEU A 275 1.05 -26.65 2.36
CA LEU A 275 -0.33 -26.70 2.86
C LEU A 275 -0.55 -28.04 3.55
N VAL A 276 -0.75 -28.02 4.88
CA VAL A 276 -1.14 -29.22 5.61
C VAL A 276 -2.62 -29.48 5.40
N PHE A 277 -2.89 -30.40 4.47
CA PHE A 277 -4.01 -31.30 4.63
C PHE A 277 -3.60 -32.39 5.63
N THR A 278 -4.13 -32.34 6.85
CA THR A 278 -4.22 -33.55 7.66
C THR A 278 -5.31 -34.46 7.05
N PRO A 279 -5.09 -35.78 6.86
CA PRO A 279 -3.94 -36.60 7.28
C PRO A 279 -3.23 -37.41 6.15
N ASN A 280 -1.88 -37.40 6.12
CA ASN A 280 -0.97 -38.59 6.03
C ASN A 280 0.37 -38.36 5.27
N GLY A 281 1.48 -38.18 6.02
CA GLY A 281 2.75 -38.92 5.82
C GLY A 281 3.88 -38.44 4.88
N VAL A 282 5.04 -38.05 5.48
CA VAL A 282 6.49 -38.36 5.16
C VAL A 282 7.02 -38.15 3.70
N THR A 283 8.21 -37.59 3.38
CA THR A 283 9.60 -37.83 3.85
C THR A 283 10.60 -36.65 3.66
N ARG A 284 11.84 -36.81 4.17
CA ARG A 284 12.97 -35.83 4.31
C ARG A 284 14.15 -36.06 3.33
N LYS A 285 15.06 -35.05 3.26
CA LYS A 285 16.56 -35.04 3.01
C LYS A 285 16.99 -34.23 1.75
N SER A 286 18.14 -33.53 1.69
CA SER A 286 19.26 -33.31 2.64
C SER A 286 20.25 -32.18 2.25
N GLN A 287 20.81 -31.50 3.27
CA GLN A 287 22.19 -30.96 3.42
C GLN A 287 22.80 -29.87 2.48
N LEU A 288 22.83 -28.63 3.00
CA LEU A 288 24.00 -27.77 3.33
C LEU A 288 25.43 -28.19 2.88
N PRO A 289 26.38 -27.25 2.61
CA PRO A 289 26.96 -26.41 3.69
C PRO A 289 27.48 -24.98 3.38
N SER A 290 27.34 -24.08 4.39
CA SER A 290 28.28 -23.05 4.94
C SER A 290 29.11 -22.12 4.01
N SER A 291 29.47 -20.87 4.35
CA SER A 291 29.83 -20.29 5.67
C SER A 291 30.06 -18.76 5.64
N GLN A 292 29.80 -18.05 6.76
CA GLN A 292 30.55 -16.88 7.31
C GLN A 292 30.62 -15.56 6.48
N ASN A 293 30.71 -14.34 7.04
CA ASN A 293 30.51 -13.80 8.40
C ASN A 293 30.51 -12.25 8.32
N ASN A 294 29.75 -11.56 9.20
CA ASN A 294 30.08 -10.29 9.91
C ASN A 294 30.52 -9.02 9.11
N ASN A 295 30.25 -7.77 9.53
CA ASN A 295 29.43 -7.19 10.61
C ASN A 295 29.37 -5.64 10.45
N HIS A 296 28.22 -5.01 10.78
CA HIS A 296 28.10 -3.74 11.54
C HIS A 296 28.66 -2.43 10.89
N GLN A 297 28.30 -1.17 11.24
CA GLN A 297 27.28 -0.50 12.09
C GLN A 297 27.24 0.99 11.63
N VAL A 298 26.10 1.66 11.34
CA VAL A 298 25.14 2.40 12.22
C VAL A 298 25.31 3.95 12.28
N SER A 299 24.15 4.65 12.25
CA SER A 299 23.84 6.08 12.59
C SER A 299 24.41 7.22 11.74
N ALA A 300 23.70 8.29 11.32
CA ALA A 300 22.51 9.04 11.81
C ALA A 300 22.82 10.09 12.92
N ALA A 301 22.08 11.21 13.09
CA ALA A 301 20.77 11.64 12.54
C ALA A 301 20.85 12.60 11.31
N GLU A 302 20.35 13.86 11.20
CA GLU A 302 19.56 14.77 12.07
C GLU A 302 18.92 15.89 11.19
N THR A 303 17.59 15.95 10.94
CA THR A 303 16.51 16.81 11.52
C THR A 303 16.67 18.34 11.57
N VAL A 304 15.68 19.07 10.99
CA VAL A 304 14.86 20.17 11.60
C VAL A 304 13.69 20.57 10.65
N ARG A 305 12.54 20.99 11.21
CA ARG A 305 11.29 21.44 10.52
C ARG A 305 11.24 22.99 10.37
N VAL A 306 10.25 23.63 9.72
CA VAL A 306 8.99 24.22 10.30
C VAL A 306 8.40 25.13 9.18
N ASP A 307 7.25 24.84 8.56
CA ASP A 307 5.83 25.22 8.82
C ASP A 307 5.27 26.39 7.95
N TYR A 308 3.95 26.35 7.70
CA TYR A 308 3.16 27.21 6.79
C TYR A 308 2.06 27.99 7.54
N GLN A 309 1.59 29.13 6.98
CA GLN A 309 0.32 29.78 7.37
C GLN A 309 -0.48 30.39 6.18
N THR A 310 -1.66 29.79 5.93
CA THR A 310 -3.03 30.35 5.72
C THR A 310 -3.26 31.63 4.85
N VAL A 311 -4.04 31.69 3.73
CA VAL A 311 -5.43 31.22 3.35
C VAL A 311 -6.55 32.25 3.71
N PRO A 312 -7.65 32.50 2.92
CA PRO A 312 -7.93 32.47 1.45
C PRO A 312 -8.56 33.83 0.98
N PRO A 313 -9.80 33.99 0.41
CA PRO A 313 -10.47 33.42 -0.79
C PRO A 313 -11.03 34.47 -1.82
N LYS A 314 -11.42 34.04 -3.04
CA LYS A 314 -12.72 34.41 -3.71
C LYS A 314 -13.00 33.63 -5.02
N ASN A 315 -14.28 33.49 -5.36
CA ASN A 315 -14.81 32.53 -6.34
C ASN A 315 -14.82 33.02 -7.80
N SER A 316 -14.41 32.16 -8.74
CA SER A 316 -14.98 32.05 -10.10
C SER A 316 -14.60 30.69 -10.71
N PHE A 317 -15.49 30.11 -11.52
CA PHE A 317 -15.39 28.82 -12.23
C PHE A 317 -13.95 28.29 -12.43
N GLY A 318 -13.56 27.29 -11.66
CA GLY A 318 -12.22 26.71 -11.69
C GLY A 318 -12.08 25.60 -12.74
N VAL A 319 -11.31 25.88 -13.79
CA VAL A 319 -10.60 24.83 -14.54
C VAL A 319 -9.74 24.04 -13.55
N LEU A 320 -9.75 22.70 -13.63
CA LEU A 320 -8.86 21.85 -12.83
C LEU A 320 -7.42 22.27 -13.09
N LYS A 321 -6.65 22.55 -12.04
CA LYS A 321 -5.27 23.04 -12.19
C LYS A 321 -4.34 21.87 -12.43
N GLY A 322 -3.25 22.10 -13.19
CA GLY A 322 -2.26 21.08 -13.54
C GLY A 322 -1.79 20.12 -12.42
N PRO A 323 -1.64 20.55 -11.15
CA PRO A 323 -1.25 19.64 -10.06
C PRO A 323 -2.27 18.54 -9.76
N ASP A 324 -3.57 18.82 -9.87
CA ASP A 324 -4.64 17.86 -9.58
C ASP A 324 -4.73 16.79 -10.70
N ILE A 325 -4.44 17.21 -11.94
CA ILE A 325 -4.47 16.38 -13.15
C ILE A 325 -3.30 15.38 -13.17
N MET A 326 -2.10 15.80 -12.74
CA MET A 326 -0.92 14.94 -12.65
C MET A 326 -1.15 13.73 -11.72
N ARG A 327 -1.90 13.92 -10.63
CA ARG A 327 -2.13 12.92 -9.58
C ARG A 327 -3.06 11.77 -10.01
N GLU A 328 -4.05 12.05 -10.85
CA GLU A 328 -4.88 11.01 -11.46
C GLU A 328 -4.11 10.21 -12.53
N SER A 329 -3.18 10.86 -13.24
CA SER A 329 -2.37 10.20 -14.27
C SER A 329 -1.29 9.26 -13.71
N SER A 330 -0.65 9.60 -12.59
CA SER A 330 0.33 8.72 -11.93
C SER A 330 -0.30 7.39 -11.50
N ASN A 331 -1.50 7.45 -10.91
CA ASN A 331 -2.24 6.27 -10.45
C ASN A 331 -2.63 5.32 -11.61
N PHE A 332 -2.75 5.84 -12.84
CA PHE A 332 -3.10 5.01 -14.01
C PHE A 332 -1.89 4.42 -14.74
N PHE A 333 -0.78 5.14 -14.91
CA PHE A 333 0.40 4.58 -15.60
C PHE A 333 1.11 3.49 -14.77
N ASP A 334 0.96 3.57 -13.46
CA ASP A 334 1.20 2.51 -12.49
C ASP A 334 0.47 1.18 -12.76
N ALA A 335 -0.60 1.16 -13.57
CA ALA A 335 -1.30 -0.06 -13.98
C ALA A 335 -0.70 -0.73 -15.23
N LYS A 336 0.28 -0.08 -15.88
CA LYS A 336 0.98 -0.61 -17.07
C LYS A 336 2.42 -1.02 -16.78
N ARG A 337 3.03 -0.50 -15.70
CA ARG A 337 4.33 -0.98 -15.20
C ARG A 337 4.15 -2.31 -14.47
N SER A 338 4.45 -3.38 -15.22
CA SER A 338 4.38 -4.79 -14.83
C SER A 338 2.98 -5.35 -14.58
N ILE A 339 2.52 -6.13 -15.58
CA ILE A 339 1.39 -7.07 -15.49
C ILE A 339 1.66 -8.18 -14.44
N ASP A 340 2.90 -8.28 -13.92
CA ASP A 340 3.30 -9.20 -12.86
C ASP A 340 3.39 -8.53 -11.47
N SER A 341 3.26 -7.20 -11.35
CA SER A 341 3.32 -6.49 -10.06
C SER A 341 2.06 -6.75 -9.23
N LEU A 342 2.24 -6.94 -7.92
CA LEU A 342 1.17 -7.20 -6.98
C LEU A 342 1.02 -6.03 -6.02
N THR A 343 -0.19 -5.49 -5.90
CA THR A 343 -0.53 -4.50 -4.88
C THR A 343 -1.08 -5.21 -3.64
N LEU A 344 -0.48 -4.97 -2.49
CA LEU A 344 -0.87 -5.50 -1.19
C LEU A 344 -1.45 -4.39 -0.32
N SER A 345 -2.74 -4.51 0.00
CA SER A 345 -3.41 -3.67 0.99
C SER A 345 -3.19 -4.30 2.37
N LEU A 346 -2.24 -3.75 3.14
CA LEU A 346 -1.90 -4.21 4.49
C LEU A 346 -2.83 -3.55 5.52
N TRP A 347 -3.55 -4.33 6.30
CA TRP A 347 -4.50 -3.85 7.31
C TRP A 347 -4.02 -4.23 8.71
N ASP A 348 -3.62 -3.24 9.53
CA ASP A 348 -3.29 -3.43 10.95
C ASP A 348 -4.54 -3.19 11.80
N PHE A 349 -5.18 -4.27 12.26
CA PHE A 349 -6.35 -4.17 13.13
C PHE A 349 -5.94 -4.04 14.60
N GLY A 350 -6.51 -3.06 15.30
CA GLY A 350 -6.25 -2.78 16.71
C GLY A 350 -6.53 -4.00 17.60
N GLY A 351 -5.51 -4.47 18.30
CA GLY A 351 -5.60 -5.64 19.20
C GLY A 351 -6.28 -5.38 20.54
N GLN A 352 -7.14 -4.36 20.62
CA GLN A 352 -7.82 -3.96 21.86
C GLN A 352 -9.20 -4.62 21.90
N GLU A 353 -9.57 -5.23 23.04
CA GLU A 353 -10.83 -5.99 23.16
C GLU A 353 -12.08 -5.15 22.82
N VAL A 354 -12.05 -3.84 23.07
CA VAL A 354 -13.13 -2.91 22.75
C VAL A 354 -13.48 -2.87 21.25
N PHE A 355 -12.55 -3.23 20.37
CA PHE A 355 -12.78 -3.32 18.92
C PHE A 355 -13.16 -4.75 18.47
N TYR A 356 -13.10 -5.75 19.36
CA TYR A 356 -13.46 -7.13 19.03
C TYR A 356 -14.98 -7.31 18.84
N SER A 357 -15.82 -6.36 19.24
CA SER A 357 -17.23 -6.34 18.85
C SER A 357 -17.43 -6.05 17.35
N MET A 358 -16.46 -5.42 16.67
CA MET A 358 -16.58 -4.99 15.26
C MET A 358 -15.77 -5.81 14.25
N HIS A 359 -14.94 -6.76 14.70
CA HIS A 359 -14.00 -7.43 13.80
C HIS A 359 -14.70 -8.10 12.60
N HIS A 360 -15.91 -8.64 12.78
CA HIS A 360 -16.71 -9.30 11.74
C HIS A 360 -17.11 -8.38 10.59
N LEU A 361 -17.16 -7.05 10.81
CA LEU A 361 -17.39 -6.05 9.76
C LEU A 361 -16.26 -6.02 8.72
N PHE A 362 -15.05 -6.39 9.13
CA PHE A 362 -13.83 -6.24 8.36
C PHE A 362 -13.25 -7.59 7.89
N LEU A 363 -13.80 -8.73 8.32
CA LEU A 363 -13.36 -10.05 7.85
C LEU A 363 -13.96 -10.39 6.49
N THR A 364 -13.11 -10.51 5.46
CA THR A 364 -13.50 -10.86 4.08
C THR A 364 -13.14 -12.30 3.72
N LYS A 365 -13.89 -12.87 2.77
CA LYS A 365 -13.72 -14.27 2.33
C LYS A 365 -12.52 -14.50 1.39
N SER A 366 -11.78 -13.45 1.06
CA SER A 366 -10.56 -13.46 0.25
C SER A 366 -9.47 -12.62 0.92
N GLY A 367 -8.23 -12.81 0.45
CA GLY A 367 -7.03 -12.21 1.02
C GLY A 367 -6.23 -13.19 1.87
N VAL A 368 -5.17 -12.66 2.47
CA VAL A 368 -4.20 -13.36 3.31
C VAL A 368 -4.39 -12.90 4.75
N TYR A 369 -4.44 -13.85 5.69
CA TYR A 369 -4.58 -13.54 7.11
C TYR A 369 -3.29 -13.81 7.86
N VAL A 370 -2.83 -12.83 8.62
CA VAL A 370 -1.60 -12.92 9.42
C VAL A 370 -1.97 -12.81 10.89
N VAL A 371 -1.94 -13.95 11.59
CA VAL A 371 -2.21 -14.02 13.04
C VAL A 371 -0.90 -13.84 13.78
N VAL A 372 -0.73 -12.65 14.35
CA VAL A 372 0.49 -12.22 15.05
C VAL A 372 0.36 -12.45 16.54
N PHE A 373 1.35 -13.09 17.17
CA PHE A 373 1.39 -13.35 18.61
C PHE A 373 2.78 -13.11 19.18
N ASP A 374 2.83 -12.74 20.46
CA ASP A 374 4.08 -12.64 21.20
C ASP A 374 4.53 -14.04 21.63
N MET A 375 5.75 -14.45 21.24
CA MET A 375 6.27 -15.77 21.60
C MET A 375 6.60 -15.91 23.08
N ARG A 376 6.89 -14.79 23.78
CA ARG A 376 7.22 -14.76 25.21
C ARG A 376 5.98 -15.08 26.04
N GLU A 377 4.83 -14.54 25.64
CA GLU A 377 3.54 -14.83 26.29
C GLU A 377 3.11 -16.30 26.19
N LEU A 378 3.49 -17.02 25.12
CA LEU A 378 3.28 -18.47 25.04
C LEU A 378 4.34 -19.27 25.82
N SER A 379 5.55 -18.73 25.94
CA SER A 379 6.68 -19.39 26.62
C SER A 379 6.53 -19.32 28.14
N GLU A 380 6.08 -18.19 28.67
CA GLU A 380 5.92 -17.91 30.10
C GLU A 380 4.64 -18.57 30.67
N PRO A 381 4.73 -19.48 31.68
CA PRO A 381 3.56 -20.18 32.21
C PRO A 381 2.44 -19.30 32.77
N SER A 382 2.74 -18.10 33.28
CA SER A 382 1.74 -17.20 33.86
C SER A 382 0.80 -16.56 32.83
N THR A 383 1.28 -16.26 31.62
CA THR A 383 0.52 -15.61 30.54
C THR A 383 0.03 -16.58 29.46
N ARG A 384 0.64 -17.78 29.35
CA ARG A 384 0.34 -18.80 28.33
C ARG A 384 -1.15 -19.14 28.16
N THR A 385 -1.91 -19.23 29.24
CA THR A 385 -3.35 -19.58 29.18
C THR A 385 -4.17 -18.48 28.50
N GLU A 386 -3.83 -17.24 28.78
CA GLU A 386 -4.45 -16.06 28.19
C GLU A 386 -4.11 -15.98 26.69
N ALA A 387 -2.82 -16.01 26.34
CA ALA A 387 -2.35 -15.99 24.94
C ALA A 387 -2.96 -17.12 24.09
N LYS A 388 -3.09 -18.34 24.64
CA LYS A 388 -3.82 -19.45 23.98
C LYS A 388 -5.28 -19.10 23.69
N THR A 389 -5.94 -18.39 24.59
CA THR A 389 -7.37 -18.03 24.47
C THR A 389 -7.57 -17.01 23.34
N TYR A 390 -6.74 -15.97 23.26
CA TYR A 390 -6.81 -14.98 22.18
C TYR A 390 -6.43 -15.55 20.81
N LEU A 391 -5.41 -16.41 20.74
CA LEU A 391 -5.09 -17.13 19.50
C LEU A 391 -6.27 -18.00 19.03
N LEU A 392 -6.91 -18.72 19.95
CA LEU A 392 -8.06 -19.55 19.63
C LEU A 392 -9.27 -18.72 19.20
N PHE A 393 -9.50 -17.55 19.81
CA PHE A 393 -10.51 -16.57 19.38
C PHE A 393 -10.29 -16.14 17.92
N TRP A 394 -9.10 -15.64 17.58
CA TRP A 394 -8.81 -15.16 16.23
C TRP A 394 -8.88 -16.27 15.17
N LEU A 395 -8.34 -17.46 15.46
CA LEU A 395 -8.40 -18.60 14.56
C LEU A 395 -9.83 -19.10 14.31
N ARG A 396 -10.69 -19.09 15.33
CA ARG A 396 -12.10 -19.47 15.20
C ARG A 396 -12.92 -18.40 14.49
N SER A 397 -12.65 -17.13 14.75
CA SER A 397 -13.26 -16.00 14.05
C SER A 397 -12.94 -16.01 12.55
N ILE A 398 -11.66 -16.13 12.18
CA ILE A 398 -11.25 -16.31 10.77
C ILE A 398 -11.95 -17.54 10.17
N LYS A 399 -12.06 -18.65 10.91
CA LYS A 399 -12.76 -19.83 10.38
C LYS A 399 -14.24 -19.59 10.10
N LEU A 400 -14.92 -18.81 10.94
CA LEU A 400 -16.35 -18.52 10.81
C LEU A 400 -16.64 -17.58 9.62
N HIS A 401 -15.87 -16.50 9.50
CA HIS A 401 -16.14 -15.44 8.51
C HIS A 401 -15.39 -15.64 7.18
N ALA A 402 -14.22 -16.28 7.21
CA ALA A 402 -13.30 -16.43 6.07
C ALA A 402 -12.76 -17.87 5.93
N PRO A 403 -13.62 -18.90 5.79
CA PRO A 403 -13.25 -20.31 5.98
C PRO A 403 -12.21 -20.92 5.01
N ASN A 404 -11.92 -20.24 3.89
CA ASN A 404 -11.11 -20.73 2.76
C ASN A 404 -9.78 -19.97 2.59
N VAL A 405 -9.54 -18.91 3.36
CA VAL A 405 -8.37 -18.03 3.22
C VAL A 405 -7.10 -18.69 3.73
N SER A 406 -5.96 -18.27 3.18
CA SER A 406 -4.65 -18.69 3.67
C SER A 406 -4.31 -17.95 4.96
N VAL A 407 -3.93 -18.70 6.01
CA VAL A 407 -3.59 -18.15 7.34
C VAL A 407 -2.11 -18.40 7.64
N LEU A 408 -1.35 -17.34 7.89
CA LEU A 408 0.02 -17.38 8.36
C LEU A 408 0.04 -17.10 9.86
N LEU A 409 0.70 -17.95 10.62
CA LEU A 409 0.98 -17.73 12.04
C LEU A 409 2.34 -17.02 12.16
N VAL A 410 2.41 -15.89 12.85
CA VAL A 410 3.64 -15.09 12.98
C VAL A 410 3.96 -14.85 14.46
N GLY A 411 5.06 -15.45 14.92
CA GLY A 411 5.57 -15.26 16.28
C GLY A 411 6.60 -14.14 16.31
N THR A 412 6.39 -13.12 17.14
CA THR A 412 7.31 -11.97 17.28
C THR A 412 8.26 -12.13 18.48
N PHE A 413 9.25 -11.24 18.57
CA PHE A 413 10.29 -11.22 19.61
C PHE A 413 11.23 -12.44 19.57
N LEU A 414 11.64 -12.86 18.37
CA LEU A 414 12.59 -13.97 18.19
C LEU A 414 13.94 -13.72 18.88
N ALA A 415 14.44 -12.48 18.94
CA ALA A 415 15.69 -12.19 19.65
C ALA A 415 15.59 -12.57 21.15
N ASP A 416 14.52 -12.14 21.81
CA ASP A 416 14.25 -12.41 23.22
C ASP A 416 14.10 -13.92 23.50
N ILE A 417 13.43 -14.66 22.59
CA ILE A 417 13.30 -16.13 22.67
C ILE A 417 14.66 -16.84 22.63
N ILE A 418 15.57 -16.37 21.78
CA ILE A 418 16.93 -16.91 21.66
C ILE A 418 17.76 -16.54 22.91
N GLU A 419 17.64 -15.32 23.41
CA GLU A 419 18.37 -14.85 24.60
C GLU A 419 17.95 -15.59 25.88
N GLU A 420 16.64 -15.73 26.11
CA GLU A 420 16.07 -16.48 27.24
C GLU A 420 16.15 -18.00 27.07
N LYS A 421 16.58 -18.48 25.90
CA LYS A 421 16.77 -19.91 25.54
C LYS A 421 15.47 -20.73 25.62
N TYR A 422 14.35 -20.11 25.29
CA TYR A 422 13.11 -20.85 25.06
C TYR A 422 13.19 -21.68 23.78
N ASN A 423 12.42 -22.76 23.75
CA ASN A 423 12.44 -23.73 22.67
C ASN A 423 11.26 -23.49 21.70
N LEU A 424 11.57 -23.15 20.44
CA LEU A 424 10.57 -22.93 19.39
C LEU A 424 9.68 -24.16 19.17
N GLN A 425 10.18 -25.37 19.42
CA GLN A 425 9.40 -26.61 19.29
C GLN A 425 8.28 -26.76 20.35
N ASP A 426 8.43 -26.15 21.54
CA ASP A 426 7.38 -26.16 22.56
C ASP A 426 6.25 -25.19 22.18
N ILE A 427 6.59 -24.05 21.56
CA ILE A 427 5.63 -23.12 20.96
C ILE A 427 4.92 -23.79 19.77
N ASP A 428 5.67 -24.42 18.85
CA ASP A 428 5.12 -25.16 17.71
C ASP A 428 4.13 -26.25 18.16
N LYS A 429 4.46 -27.01 19.21
CA LYS A 429 3.55 -28.01 19.78
C LYS A 429 2.25 -27.38 20.28
N ILE A 430 2.32 -26.25 21.00
CA ILE A 430 1.14 -25.51 21.45
C ILE A 430 0.29 -25.06 20.26
N LEU A 431 0.91 -24.48 19.23
CA LEU A 431 0.21 -24.00 18.05
C LEU A 431 -0.41 -25.17 17.25
N ARG A 432 0.25 -26.33 17.16
CA ARG A 432 -0.33 -27.55 16.57
C ARG A 432 -1.52 -28.09 17.36
N GLU A 433 -1.56 -27.91 18.67
CA GLU A 433 -2.73 -28.26 19.48
C GLU A 433 -3.89 -27.29 19.21
N LEU A 434 -3.63 -25.98 19.16
CA LEU A 434 -4.65 -24.98 18.82
C LEU A 434 -5.17 -25.12 17.38
N THR A 435 -4.30 -25.38 16.41
CA THR A 435 -4.68 -25.53 14.99
C THR A 435 -5.37 -26.85 14.68
N LYS A 436 -5.26 -27.89 15.52
CA LYS A 436 -6.17 -29.06 15.44
C LYS A 436 -7.61 -28.69 15.84
N LEU A 437 -7.79 -27.66 16.66
CA LEU A 437 -9.10 -27.16 17.09
C LEU A 437 -9.66 -26.08 16.15
N SER A 438 -8.86 -25.58 15.21
CA SER A 438 -9.29 -24.59 14.20
C SER A 438 -9.07 -25.11 12.77
N PHE A 439 -10.15 -25.36 12.04
CA PHE A 439 -10.11 -25.89 10.66
C PHE A 439 -9.67 -24.86 9.59
N ALA A 440 -8.70 -24.01 9.91
CA ALA A 440 -8.15 -22.98 9.02
C ALA A 440 -7.03 -23.55 8.13
N LYS A 441 -6.86 -22.98 6.93
CA LYS A 441 -5.81 -23.37 5.98
C LYS A 441 -4.49 -22.71 6.41
N ILE A 442 -3.81 -23.32 7.38
CA ILE A 442 -2.52 -22.85 7.88
C ILE A 442 -1.44 -23.05 6.82
N VAL A 443 -0.67 -22.00 6.57
CA VAL A 443 0.47 -21.96 5.66
C VAL A 443 1.74 -22.21 6.47
N ILE A 444 2.51 -23.22 6.08
CA ILE A 444 3.77 -23.58 6.75
C ILE A 444 4.96 -22.90 6.06
N PRO A 445 5.87 -22.26 6.82
CA PRO A 445 7.14 -21.74 6.30
C PRO A 445 7.98 -22.78 5.56
N ALA A 446 8.74 -22.32 4.57
CA ALA A 446 9.77 -23.14 3.95
C ALA A 446 11.03 -23.19 4.84
N ASN A 447 11.17 -24.23 5.68
CA ASN A 447 12.36 -24.58 6.47
C ASN A 447 13.10 -23.37 7.10
N PHE A 448 12.55 -22.77 8.16
CA PHE A 448 13.31 -21.82 8.97
C PHE A 448 14.46 -22.57 9.69
N GLU A 449 15.72 -22.29 9.34
CA GLU A 449 16.93 -22.87 9.95
C GLU A 449 16.95 -24.41 10.11
N HIS A 450 16.23 -25.14 9.25
CA HIS A 450 15.98 -26.59 9.28
C HIS A 450 14.97 -27.11 10.33
N GLU A 451 14.18 -26.25 10.94
CA GLU A 451 13.04 -26.65 11.79
C GLU A 451 11.71 -26.71 11.01
N ASP A 452 10.96 -27.80 11.18
CA ASP A 452 9.64 -28.06 10.56
C ASP A 452 8.50 -27.27 11.29
N LEU A 453 8.68 -25.98 11.62
CA LEU A 453 7.71 -25.15 12.37
C LEU A 453 6.43 -24.83 11.56
N ILE A 454 5.26 -24.73 12.21
CA ILE A 454 4.01 -24.28 11.54
C ILE A 454 3.78 -22.76 11.52
N PHE A 455 4.75 -21.97 11.99
CA PHE A 455 4.65 -20.53 12.14
C PHE A 455 5.97 -19.86 11.74
N PHE A 456 5.91 -18.60 11.36
CA PHE A 456 7.06 -17.77 11.00
C PHE A 456 7.59 -17.08 12.27
N PRO A 457 8.73 -17.51 12.84
CA PRO A 457 9.40 -16.75 13.89
C PRO A 457 10.07 -15.52 13.27
N ILE A 458 9.78 -14.33 13.79
CA ILE A 458 10.35 -13.07 13.31
C ILE A 458 10.85 -12.19 14.45
N ASP A 459 11.76 -11.29 14.11
CA ASP A 459 12.10 -10.15 14.94
C ASP A 459 11.95 -8.85 14.15
N ASN A 460 11.12 -7.93 14.64
CA ASN A 460 10.86 -6.65 13.97
C ASN A 460 11.94 -5.60 14.23
N LYS A 461 12.75 -5.75 15.29
CA LYS A 461 13.85 -4.85 15.64
C LYS A 461 15.12 -5.24 14.89
N GLU A 462 15.47 -6.52 14.92
CA GLU A 462 16.64 -7.09 14.23
C GLU A 462 16.35 -7.52 12.77
N LYS A 463 15.10 -7.36 12.32
CA LYS A 463 14.58 -7.72 10.97
C LYS A 463 14.75 -9.20 10.58
N MET A 464 14.86 -10.09 11.57
CA MET A 464 14.98 -11.54 11.36
C MET A 464 13.66 -12.15 10.86
N GLY A 465 13.73 -13.10 9.93
CA GLY A 465 12.56 -13.83 9.39
C GLY A 465 11.63 -13.04 8.46
N ILE A 466 11.77 -11.70 8.38
CA ILE A 466 10.87 -10.83 7.61
C ILE A 466 10.82 -11.19 6.12
N ALA A 467 11.96 -11.47 5.47
CA ALA A 467 11.99 -11.83 4.05
C ALA A 467 11.19 -13.11 3.73
N SER A 468 11.33 -14.16 4.56
CA SER A 468 10.55 -15.39 4.38
C SER A 468 9.05 -15.17 4.59
N LEU A 469 8.66 -14.21 5.44
CA LEU A 469 7.28 -13.78 5.59
C LEU A 469 6.79 -12.99 4.37
N CYS A 470 7.61 -12.13 3.77
CA CYS A 470 7.33 -11.44 2.50
C CYS A 470 7.00 -12.43 1.38
N ASP A 471 7.89 -13.42 1.15
CA ASP A 471 7.71 -14.46 0.14
C ASP A 471 6.40 -15.23 0.35
N ALA A 472 6.12 -15.62 1.61
CA ALA A 472 4.93 -16.38 1.94
C ALA A 472 3.63 -15.59 1.76
N ILE A 473 3.63 -14.29 2.09
CA ILE A 473 2.49 -13.39 1.86
C ILE A 473 2.23 -13.26 0.35
N GLU A 474 3.26 -13.00 -0.45
CA GLU A 474 3.11 -12.86 -1.90
C GLU A 474 2.62 -14.15 -2.55
N GLN A 475 3.23 -15.29 -2.23
CA GLN A 475 2.79 -16.60 -2.75
C GLN A 475 1.33 -16.88 -2.38
N CYS A 476 0.92 -16.59 -1.14
CA CYS A 476 -0.47 -16.76 -0.72
C CYS A 476 -1.43 -15.83 -1.47
N ALA A 477 -1.02 -14.59 -1.71
CA ALA A 477 -1.81 -13.62 -2.47
C ALA A 477 -1.90 -13.97 -3.96
N ARG A 478 -0.82 -14.45 -4.60
CA ARG A 478 -0.84 -14.91 -6.01
C ARG A 478 -1.66 -16.19 -6.20
N VAL A 479 -1.69 -17.09 -5.22
CA VAL A 479 -2.48 -18.33 -5.22
C VAL A 479 -3.94 -18.11 -4.81
N ASP A 480 -4.30 -16.96 -4.24
CA ASP A 480 -5.71 -16.62 -4.03
C ASP A 480 -6.41 -16.43 -5.39
N ASN A 481 -7.50 -17.17 -5.60
CA ASN A 481 -8.40 -17.05 -6.75
C ASN A 481 -8.98 -15.62 -6.88
N SER A 482 -8.87 -14.80 -5.84
CA SER A 482 -9.24 -13.39 -5.90
C SER A 482 -8.36 -12.60 -6.89
N THR A 483 -7.05 -12.80 -6.83
CA THR A 483 -6.02 -11.99 -7.51
C THR A 483 -5.86 -12.37 -8.98
N SER A 484 -6.00 -13.65 -9.30
CA SER A 484 -5.88 -14.23 -10.64
C SER A 484 -7.16 -14.15 -11.49
N ARG A 485 -8.29 -13.68 -10.91
CA ARG A 485 -9.53 -13.47 -11.66
C ARG A 485 -9.36 -12.31 -12.64
N GLU A 486 -9.62 -12.57 -13.92
CA GLU A 486 -9.75 -11.54 -14.94
C GLU A 486 -10.95 -10.61 -14.64
N VAL A 487 -10.66 -9.33 -14.48
CA VAL A 487 -11.64 -8.24 -14.27
C VAL A 487 -11.51 -7.25 -15.43
N SER A 488 -12.61 -6.58 -15.80
CA SER A 488 -12.57 -5.53 -16.83
C SER A 488 -11.64 -4.40 -16.39
N VAL A 489 -10.80 -3.90 -17.31
CA VAL A 489 -9.94 -2.74 -17.03
C VAL A 489 -10.77 -1.53 -16.60
N ARG A 490 -11.99 -1.35 -17.14
CA ARG A 490 -12.95 -0.32 -16.68
C ARG A 490 -13.21 -0.37 -15.19
N TRP A 491 -13.42 -1.57 -14.65
CA TRP A 491 -13.75 -1.75 -13.24
C TRP A 491 -12.54 -1.48 -12.36
N MET A 492 -11.32 -1.81 -12.81
CA MET A 492 -10.10 -1.46 -12.07
C MET A 492 -9.88 0.06 -12.04
N THR A 493 -10.02 0.74 -13.18
CA THR A 493 -9.95 2.21 -13.23
C THR A 493 -11.04 2.87 -12.38
N PHE A 494 -12.26 2.32 -12.38
CA PHE A 494 -13.36 2.79 -11.53
C PHE A 494 -13.05 2.61 -10.04
N LEU A 495 -12.47 1.48 -9.64
CA LEU A 495 -11.99 1.24 -8.27
C LEU A 495 -10.92 2.27 -7.87
N ASP A 496 -9.94 2.52 -8.74
CA ASP A 496 -8.85 3.46 -8.44
C ASP A 496 -9.35 4.92 -8.38
N SER A 497 -10.27 5.32 -9.26
CA SER A 497 -10.93 6.64 -9.18
C SER A 497 -11.79 6.81 -7.91
N ILE A 498 -12.42 5.73 -7.42
CA ILE A 498 -13.14 5.71 -6.15
C ILE A 498 -12.16 5.84 -4.98
N LEU A 499 -11.10 5.03 -4.95
CA LEU A 499 -10.13 5.00 -3.83
C LEU A 499 -9.25 6.26 -3.79
N GLY A 500 -8.96 6.88 -4.94
CA GLY A 500 -8.27 8.17 -5.03
C GLY A 500 -9.00 9.30 -4.29
N GLN A 501 -10.31 9.19 -4.06
CA GLN A 501 -11.04 10.18 -3.25
C GLN A 501 -10.61 10.22 -1.78
N LYS A 502 -9.91 9.20 -1.27
CA LYS A 502 -9.25 9.25 0.05
C LYS A 502 -8.22 10.38 0.13
N GLU A 503 -7.53 10.67 -0.96
CA GLU A 503 -6.53 11.74 -1.04
C GLU A 503 -7.18 13.13 -0.88
N ASN A 504 -8.45 13.25 -1.27
CA ASN A 504 -9.33 14.40 -1.05
C ASN A 504 -9.97 14.40 0.35
N GLN A 505 -9.42 13.61 1.29
CA GLN A 505 -9.90 13.45 2.67
C GLN A 505 -11.35 12.94 2.81
N LYS A 506 -11.89 12.27 1.78
CA LYS A 506 -13.23 11.68 1.84
C LYS A 506 -13.19 10.28 2.47
N ALA A 507 -13.92 10.13 3.57
CA ALA A 507 -14.10 8.85 4.26
C ALA A 507 -15.13 7.93 3.58
N TYR A 508 -16.09 8.50 2.86
CA TYR A 508 -17.12 7.79 2.10
C TYR A 508 -17.54 8.59 0.87
N LEU A 509 -18.25 7.95 -0.05
CA LEU A 509 -18.92 8.57 -1.19
C LEU A 509 -20.41 8.20 -1.20
N THR A 510 -21.22 9.11 -1.73
CA THR A 510 -22.64 8.88 -2.03
C THR A 510 -22.81 8.17 -3.37
N PHE A 511 -23.65 7.14 -3.41
CA PHE A 511 -23.89 6.37 -4.63
C PHE A 511 -24.68 7.18 -5.67
N SER A 512 -25.73 7.89 -5.22
CA SER A 512 -26.65 8.64 -6.08
C SER A 512 -25.96 9.69 -6.95
N ASP A 513 -24.93 10.35 -6.42
CA ASP A 513 -24.36 11.57 -6.98
C ASP A 513 -22.89 11.35 -7.40
N GLU A 514 -22.04 10.89 -6.47
CA GLU A 514 -20.59 10.83 -6.69
C GLU A 514 -20.16 9.56 -7.41
N VAL A 515 -20.51 8.38 -6.89
CA VAL A 515 -20.07 7.09 -7.49
C VAL A 515 -20.69 6.91 -8.87
N LYS A 516 -21.96 7.29 -9.03
CA LYS A 516 -22.68 7.21 -10.32
C LYS A 516 -22.09 8.12 -11.39
N SER A 517 -21.66 9.34 -11.04
CA SER A 517 -21.02 10.25 -11.99
C SER A 517 -19.61 9.78 -12.37
N LEU A 518 -18.80 9.30 -11.41
CA LEU A 518 -17.51 8.66 -11.69
C LEU A 518 -17.65 7.49 -12.67
N GLY A 519 -18.56 6.55 -12.40
CA GLY A 519 -18.77 5.39 -13.28
C GLY A 519 -19.25 5.78 -14.68
N THR A 520 -20.14 6.78 -14.78
CA THR A 520 -20.62 7.28 -16.08
C THR A 520 -19.49 7.90 -16.91
N ASN A 521 -18.62 8.70 -16.27
CA ASN A 521 -17.48 9.36 -16.92
C ASN A 521 -16.41 8.35 -17.42
N LEU A 522 -16.31 7.17 -16.79
CA LEU A 522 -15.35 6.11 -17.13
C LEU A 522 -15.92 5.04 -18.10
N GLY A 523 -17.05 5.31 -18.76
CA GLY A 523 -17.65 4.36 -19.70
C GLY A 523 -18.38 3.19 -19.04
N ILE A 524 -18.88 3.38 -17.82
CA ILE A 524 -19.78 2.45 -17.11
C ILE A 524 -21.13 3.14 -16.86
N PRO A 525 -21.94 3.44 -17.89
CA PRO A 525 -23.22 4.14 -17.73
C PRO A 525 -24.32 3.27 -17.10
N SER A 526 -24.13 1.94 -17.06
CA SER A 526 -25.08 1.02 -16.45
C SER A 526 -24.94 1.01 -14.94
N ILE A 527 -25.96 1.50 -14.23
CA ILE A 527 -26.02 1.46 -12.76
C ILE A 527 -25.87 0.03 -12.24
N SER A 528 -26.47 -0.96 -12.92
CA SER A 528 -26.34 -2.38 -12.55
C SER A 528 -24.91 -2.90 -12.68
N GLU A 529 -24.13 -2.39 -13.63
CA GLU A 529 -22.73 -2.77 -13.80
C GLU A 529 -21.84 -2.13 -12.72
N GLN A 530 -22.13 -0.88 -12.36
CA GLN A 530 -21.47 -0.21 -11.22
C GLN A 530 -21.75 -0.93 -9.89
N GLU A 531 -23.00 -1.36 -9.65
CA GLU A 531 -23.37 -2.13 -8.45
C GLU A 531 -22.71 -3.50 -8.40
N GLU A 532 -22.57 -4.20 -9.53
CA GLU A 532 -21.84 -5.47 -9.61
C GLU A 532 -20.34 -5.27 -9.32
N ALA A 533 -19.73 -4.21 -9.87
CA ALA A 533 -18.36 -3.82 -9.59
C ALA A 533 -18.13 -3.50 -8.10
N LEU A 534 -18.98 -2.66 -7.49
CA LEU A 534 -18.93 -2.34 -6.06
C LEU A 534 -19.10 -3.59 -5.18
N THR A 535 -20.02 -4.49 -5.55
CA THR A 535 -20.23 -5.75 -4.84
C THR A 535 -18.95 -6.58 -4.84
N LEU A 536 -18.29 -6.70 -6.00
CA LEU A 536 -16.99 -7.36 -6.10
C LEU A 536 -15.94 -6.67 -5.21
N PHE A 537 -15.82 -5.33 -5.26
CA PHE A 537 -14.83 -4.61 -4.46
C PHE A 537 -15.07 -4.74 -2.94
N HIS A 538 -16.34 -4.81 -2.52
CA HIS A 538 -16.73 -5.08 -1.14
C HIS A 538 -16.36 -6.50 -0.71
N GLU A 539 -16.69 -7.53 -1.52
CA GLU A 539 -16.31 -8.92 -1.23
C GLU A 539 -14.80 -9.11 -1.07
N ARG A 540 -14.00 -8.31 -1.80
CA ARG A 540 -12.54 -8.28 -1.71
C ARG A 540 -11.98 -7.41 -0.57
N GLY A 541 -12.81 -6.57 0.03
CA GLY A 541 -12.40 -5.69 1.14
C GLY A 541 -11.57 -4.50 0.72
N PHE A 542 -11.70 -4.00 -0.52
CA PHE A 542 -11.06 -2.74 -0.93
C PHE A 542 -11.86 -1.52 -0.43
N LEU A 543 -13.16 -1.70 -0.24
CA LEU A 543 -14.11 -0.74 0.29
C LEU A 543 -15.23 -1.47 1.06
N ILE A 544 -16.09 -0.74 1.75
CA ILE A 544 -17.26 -1.32 2.43
C ILE A 544 -18.52 -0.73 1.81
N HIS A 545 -19.34 -1.57 1.18
CA HIS A 545 -20.61 -1.19 0.56
C HIS A 545 -21.64 -2.27 0.86
N MET A 546 -22.71 -1.92 1.58
CA MET A 546 -23.77 -2.86 1.95
C MET A 546 -25.05 -2.51 1.20
N THR A 547 -25.65 -3.50 0.52
CA THR A 547 -26.79 -3.29 -0.38
C THR A 547 -28.13 -3.79 0.18
N SER A 548 -28.19 -4.07 1.48
CA SER A 548 -29.38 -4.66 2.14
C SER A 548 -30.54 -3.69 2.35
N THR A 549 -30.31 -2.38 2.26
CA THR A 549 -31.31 -1.31 2.26
C THR A 549 -30.86 -0.17 1.35
N GLU A 550 -31.79 0.70 0.91
CA GLU A 550 -31.45 1.87 0.10
C GLU A 550 -30.54 2.88 0.84
N ILE A 551 -30.66 2.96 2.17
CA ILE A 551 -29.83 3.85 3.01
C ILE A 551 -28.37 3.38 2.98
N LEU A 552 -28.14 2.09 3.25
CA LEU A 552 -26.80 1.49 3.21
C LEU A 552 -26.23 1.47 1.79
N LYS A 553 -27.08 1.17 0.79
CA LYS A 553 -26.70 1.14 -0.62
C LYS A 553 -26.22 2.51 -1.11
N ASN A 554 -26.74 3.60 -0.55
CA ASN A 554 -26.31 4.94 -0.94
C ASN A 554 -24.91 5.33 -0.43
N ILE A 555 -24.25 4.53 0.42
CA ILE A 555 -22.98 4.92 1.04
C ILE A 555 -21.90 3.88 0.79
N VAL A 556 -20.88 4.31 0.04
CA VAL A 556 -19.67 3.55 -0.25
C VAL A 556 -18.57 4.05 0.67
N VAL A 557 -18.28 3.29 1.74
CA VAL A 557 -17.26 3.67 2.73
C VAL A 557 -15.87 3.34 2.18
N LEU A 558 -15.02 4.36 2.10
CA LEU A 558 -13.65 4.27 1.64
C LEU A 558 -12.67 4.10 2.80
N ASP A 559 -12.94 4.78 3.92
CA ASP A 559 -12.12 4.75 5.13
C ASP A 559 -12.81 3.93 6.25
N PRO A 560 -12.35 2.70 6.50
CA PRO A 560 -12.76 1.89 7.64
C PRO A 560 -12.45 2.52 9.00
N GLN A 561 -11.44 3.39 9.10
CA GLN A 561 -11.09 4.02 10.37
C GLN A 561 -12.13 5.07 10.79
N TRP A 562 -12.65 5.87 9.85
CA TRP A 562 -13.84 6.69 10.06
C TRP A 562 -15.03 5.86 10.55
N LEU A 563 -15.26 4.68 9.95
CA LEU A 563 -16.36 3.80 10.34
C LEU A 563 -16.19 3.29 11.77
N ILE A 564 -15.00 2.79 12.13
CA ILE A 564 -14.69 2.35 13.49
C ILE A 564 -14.81 3.52 14.47
N GLY A 565 -14.28 4.70 14.16
CA GLY A 565 -14.34 5.89 15.02
C GLY A 565 -15.75 6.49 15.17
N ALA A 566 -16.68 6.16 14.27
CA ALA A 566 -18.10 6.47 14.45
C ALA A 566 -18.78 5.45 15.37
N LEU A 567 -18.57 4.14 15.12
CA LEU A 567 -19.20 3.06 15.88
C LEU A 567 -18.67 2.98 17.33
N SER A 568 -17.37 3.17 17.55
CA SER A 568 -16.72 3.03 18.87
C SER A 568 -17.26 4.01 19.90
N LYS A 569 -17.73 5.19 19.47
CA LYS A 569 -18.41 6.17 20.35
C LYS A 569 -19.66 5.62 21.03
N VAL A 570 -20.33 4.66 20.40
CA VAL A 570 -21.63 4.13 20.84
C VAL A 570 -21.49 2.74 21.47
N ILE A 571 -20.56 1.91 20.99
CA ILE A 571 -20.45 0.50 21.46
C ILE A 571 -19.36 0.25 22.51
N CYS A 572 -18.39 1.17 22.65
CA CYS A 572 -17.32 1.08 23.64
C CYS A 572 -17.67 1.92 24.88
N ASP A 573 -17.07 1.61 26.03
CA ASP A 573 -17.26 2.40 27.24
C ASP A 573 -16.85 3.87 27.03
N GLY A 574 -17.73 4.79 27.46
CA GLY A 574 -17.58 6.23 27.21
C GLY A 574 -16.29 6.83 27.76
N SER A 575 -15.70 6.17 28.77
CA SER A 575 -14.41 6.53 29.39
C SER A 575 -13.22 6.63 28.42
N ILE A 576 -13.30 5.97 27.25
CA ILE A 576 -12.20 5.90 26.27
C ILE A 576 -12.32 6.99 25.19
N HIS A 577 -13.54 7.44 24.87
CA HIS A 577 -13.78 8.23 23.65
C HIS A 577 -14.54 9.54 23.84
N ILE A 578 -15.26 9.76 24.95
CA ILE A 578 -16.11 10.95 25.09
C ILE A 578 -15.98 11.60 26.48
N ASN A 579 -15.74 12.90 26.49
CA ASN A 579 -15.82 13.70 27.70
C ASN A 579 -17.29 14.00 28.03
N ILE A 580 -17.77 13.52 29.18
CA ILE A 580 -19.15 13.70 29.67
C ILE A 580 -19.55 15.18 29.72
N ASP A 581 -18.60 16.10 29.96
CA ASP A 581 -18.88 17.54 30.00
C ASP A 581 -19.43 18.09 28.67
N GLN A 582 -19.15 17.43 27.53
CA GLN A 582 -19.72 17.83 26.22
C GLN A 582 -21.24 17.59 26.13
N PHE A 583 -21.78 16.61 26.87
CA PHE A 583 -23.23 16.35 26.90
C PHE A 583 -23.97 17.31 27.84
N LYS A 584 -23.29 17.90 28.84
CA LYS A 584 -23.89 18.87 29.77
C LYS A 584 -24.32 20.14 29.06
N GLU A 585 -23.53 20.62 28.11
CA GLU A 585 -23.82 21.85 27.35
C GLU A 585 -25.07 21.74 26.49
N VAL A 586 -25.45 20.52 26.08
CA VAL A 586 -26.65 20.22 25.27
C VAL A 586 -27.78 19.52 26.04
N GLY A 587 -27.60 19.24 27.33
CA GLY A 587 -28.63 18.63 28.19
C GLY A 587 -28.81 17.11 28.03
N LEU A 588 -27.88 16.41 27.35
CA LEU A 588 -27.93 14.96 27.09
C LEU A 588 -27.11 14.13 28.10
N GLU A 589 -26.76 14.70 29.27
CA GLU A 589 -25.95 14.01 30.30
C GLU A 589 -26.65 12.74 30.82
N ASP A 590 -27.98 12.79 31.00
CA ASP A 590 -28.76 11.64 31.45
C ASP A 590 -28.86 10.54 30.39
N ASP A 591 -29.06 10.89 29.11
CA ASP A 591 -29.06 9.95 27.99
C ASP A 591 -27.70 9.25 27.81
N ALA A 592 -26.61 10.02 27.87
CA ALA A 592 -25.26 9.47 27.80
C ALA A 592 -24.99 8.51 28.97
N ARG A 593 -25.39 8.88 30.19
CA ARG A 593 -25.27 8.04 31.38
C ARG A 593 -26.09 6.76 31.25
N VAL A 594 -27.35 6.84 30.83
CA VAL A 594 -28.20 5.66 30.60
C VAL A 594 -27.64 4.75 29.52
N THR A 595 -27.04 5.32 28.47
CA THR A 595 -26.35 4.58 27.41
C THR A 595 -25.19 3.76 27.97
N TYR A 596 -24.21 4.38 28.65
CA TYR A 596 -23.01 3.67 29.12
C TYR A 596 -23.20 2.84 30.41
N GLU A 597 -24.23 3.12 31.21
CA GLU A 597 -24.55 2.31 32.39
C GLU A 597 -25.47 1.12 32.10
N LYS A 598 -26.35 1.20 31.08
CA LYS A 598 -27.42 0.22 30.83
C LYS A 598 -27.49 -0.30 29.40
N GLY A 599 -26.68 0.21 28.47
CA GLY A 599 -26.72 -0.14 27.06
C GLY A 599 -27.98 0.34 26.34
N LEU A 600 -28.65 1.39 26.82
CA LEU A 600 -29.87 1.94 26.20
C LEU A 600 -29.60 3.35 25.66
N ALA A 601 -29.48 3.50 24.35
CA ALA A 601 -29.29 4.78 23.67
C ALA A 601 -30.62 5.35 23.18
N SER A 602 -30.91 6.61 23.51
CA SER A 602 -32.02 7.36 22.92
C SER A 602 -31.68 7.84 21.51
N ARG A 603 -32.71 8.17 20.72
CA ARG A 603 -32.51 8.74 19.39
C ARG A 603 -31.71 10.05 19.41
N ASP A 604 -32.06 10.97 20.31
CA ASP A 604 -31.42 12.28 20.44
C ASP A 604 -29.91 12.17 20.77
N PHE A 605 -29.53 11.17 21.58
CA PHE A 605 -28.13 10.87 21.86
C PHE A 605 -27.36 10.42 20.60
N LEU A 606 -27.93 9.51 19.80
CA LEU A 606 -27.30 9.05 18.56
C LEU A 606 -27.19 10.16 17.51
N ASP A 607 -28.24 10.97 17.37
CA ASP A 607 -28.28 12.15 16.51
C ASP A 607 -27.15 13.14 16.88
N PHE A 608 -26.93 13.40 18.18
CA PHE A 608 -25.82 14.24 18.65
C PHE A 608 -24.43 13.62 18.41
N VAL A 609 -24.23 12.35 18.78
CA VAL A 609 -22.92 11.65 18.68
C VAL A 609 -22.43 11.52 17.23
N TRP A 610 -23.36 11.37 16.27
CA TRP A 610 -23.07 11.29 14.84
C TRP A 610 -23.41 12.57 14.04
N LYS A 611 -23.79 13.66 14.71
CA LYS A 611 -24.04 14.99 14.13
C LYS A 611 -25.11 15.02 13.03
N ASN A 612 -26.20 14.27 13.19
CA ASN A 612 -27.32 14.11 12.25
C ASN A 612 -27.01 13.54 10.86
N ASP A 613 -25.98 14.02 10.16
CA ASP A 613 -25.83 13.85 8.71
C ASP A 613 -25.66 12.39 8.24
N GLN A 614 -25.34 11.45 9.14
CA GLN A 614 -25.25 10.00 8.82
C GLN A 614 -25.86 9.06 9.87
N VAL A 615 -26.74 9.57 10.74
CA VAL A 615 -27.36 8.77 11.82
C VAL A 615 -28.15 7.56 11.32
N GLU A 616 -28.96 7.73 10.26
CA GLU A 616 -29.77 6.65 9.68
C GLU A 616 -28.90 5.52 9.11
N PHE A 617 -27.78 5.88 8.49
CA PHE A 617 -26.80 4.91 7.99
C PHE A 617 -26.20 4.10 9.14
N PHE A 618 -25.74 4.76 10.22
CA PHE A 618 -25.17 4.04 11.35
C PHE A 618 -26.20 3.18 12.10
N ILE A 619 -27.43 3.67 12.30
CA ILE A 619 -28.51 2.90 12.93
C ILE A 619 -28.81 1.63 12.11
N ASP A 620 -29.05 1.75 10.80
CA ASP A 620 -29.37 0.57 9.98
C ASP A 620 -28.16 -0.37 9.84
N LEU A 621 -26.93 0.17 9.71
CA LEU A 621 -25.70 -0.62 9.72
C LEU A 621 -25.58 -1.44 11.01
N MET A 622 -25.72 -0.82 12.17
CA MET A 622 -25.61 -1.49 13.46
C MET A 622 -26.72 -2.53 13.69
N LYS A 623 -27.95 -2.25 13.22
CA LYS A 623 -29.05 -3.22 13.20
C LYS A 623 -28.75 -4.43 12.32
N ARG A 624 -28.20 -4.23 11.12
CA ARG A 624 -27.85 -5.33 10.18
C ARG A 624 -26.64 -6.14 10.65
N THR A 625 -25.78 -5.55 11.46
CA THR A 625 -24.53 -6.17 11.93
C THR A 625 -24.60 -6.67 13.38
N MET A 626 -25.79 -6.65 13.98
CA MET A 626 -26.10 -7.09 15.37
C MET A 626 -25.39 -6.28 16.48
N LEU A 627 -24.91 -5.08 16.17
CA LEU A 627 -24.33 -4.14 17.14
C LEU A 627 -25.39 -3.32 17.91
N LEU A 628 -26.62 -3.27 17.40
CA LEU A 628 -27.73 -2.51 17.95
C LEU A 628 -29.06 -3.21 17.65
N SER A 629 -30.04 -3.07 18.55
CA SER A 629 -31.41 -3.59 18.38
C SER A 629 -32.43 -2.54 18.81
N GLU A 630 -33.63 -2.57 18.23
CA GLU A 630 -34.75 -1.72 18.69
C GLU A 630 -35.21 -2.19 20.08
N TRP A 631 -35.31 -1.25 21.04
CA TRP A 631 -35.85 -1.51 22.37
C TRP A 631 -37.31 -1.06 22.45
N ASP A 632 -37.58 0.17 22.01
CA ASP A 632 -38.93 0.70 21.80
C ASP A 632 -38.95 1.63 20.57
N ARG A 633 -39.84 2.63 20.54
CA ARG A 633 -39.98 3.55 19.40
C ARG A 633 -38.94 4.66 19.36
N GLU A 634 -38.28 4.94 20.49
CA GLU A 634 -37.44 6.13 20.69
C GLU A 634 -36.04 5.75 21.21
N SER A 635 -35.82 4.48 21.57
CA SER A 635 -34.56 3.98 22.12
C SER A 635 -34.13 2.62 21.56
N TYR A 636 -32.82 2.39 21.67
CA TYR A 636 -32.11 1.26 21.09
C TYR A 636 -31.23 0.56 22.14
N LEU A 637 -31.21 -0.76 22.11
CA LEU A 637 -30.34 -1.61 22.93
C LEU A 637 -29.00 -1.84 22.23
N ILE A 638 -27.90 -1.63 22.96
CA ILE A 638 -26.52 -1.86 22.53
C ILE A 638 -25.96 -3.02 23.37
N PRO A 639 -25.95 -4.26 22.84
CA PRO A 639 -25.61 -5.44 23.64
C PRO A 639 -24.19 -5.44 24.22
N SER A 640 -23.22 -4.77 23.59
CA SER A 640 -21.83 -4.72 24.06
C SER A 640 -21.63 -3.90 25.35
N LEU A 641 -22.57 -3.02 25.69
CA LEU A 641 -22.54 -2.18 26.90
C LEU A 641 -23.31 -2.78 28.08
N LEU A 642 -24.02 -3.89 27.87
CA LEU A 642 -24.61 -4.64 28.96
C LEU A 642 -23.49 -5.19 29.86
N ARG A 643 -23.74 -5.20 31.17
CA ARG A 643 -22.82 -5.70 32.19
C ARG A 643 -23.37 -7.01 32.74
N ASP A 644 -22.48 -7.95 33.07
CA ASP A 644 -22.82 -9.23 33.69
C ASP A 644 -23.57 -9.04 35.02
N THR A 645 -24.90 -8.97 34.96
CA THR A 645 -25.74 -9.08 36.14
C THR A 645 -25.72 -10.54 36.58
N TYR A 646 -24.95 -10.84 37.64
CA TYR A 646 -24.86 -12.17 38.26
C TYR A 646 -26.22 -12.88 38.29
N VAL A 647 -26.40 -13.87 37.41
CA VAL A 647 -27.54 -14.78 37.47
C VAL A 647 -27.39 -15.60 38.75
N ILE A 648 -28.21 -15.30 39.76
CA ILE A 648 -28.22 -16.04 41.03
C ILE A 648 -28.49 -17.53 40.70
N PRO A 649 -27.55 -18.45 40.97
CA PRO A 649 -27.73 -19.86 40.61
C PRO A 649 -28.91 -20.47 41.37
N GLY A 650 -30.04 -20.67 40.69
CA GLY A 650 -31.23 -21.28 41.28
C GLY A 650 -32.58 -20.73 40.82
N THR A 651 -32.64 -19.55 40.20
CA THR A 651 -33.90 -18.82 39.89
C THR A 651 -34.75 -19.40 38.76
N GLY A 652 -34.29 -20.44 38.05
CA GLY A 652 -35.06 -21.06 36.96
C GLY A 652 -36.20 -21.96 37.45
N ILE A 653 -37.38 -21.84 36.83
CA ILE A 653 -38.62 -22.59 37.14
C ILE A 653 -38.33 -24.09 37.35
N PRO A 654 -38.73 -24.70 38.49
CA PRO A 654 -38.52 -26.12 38.73
C PRO A 654 -39.35 -27.01 37.79
N GLY A 655 -38.76 -28.10 37.30
CA GLY A 655 -39.48 -29.20 36.64
C GLY A 655 -39.13 -29.43 35.16
N HIS A 656 -38.90 -28.38 34.37
CA HIS A 656 -38.64 -28.48 32.93
C HIS A 656 -37.45 -27.59 32.51
N ARG A 657 -36.22 -28.09 32.68
CA ARG A 657 -35.01 -27.45 32.14
C ARG A 657 -34.46 -28.25 30.97
N CYS A 658 -34.46 -27.65 29.78
CA CYS A 658 -33.68 -28.13 28.65
C CYS A 658 -32.34 -27.40 28.68
N ILE A 659 -31.24 -28.14 28.80
CA ILE A 659 -29.88 -27.58 28.80
C ILE A 659 -29.26 -27.90 27.45
N TYR A 660 -28.97 -26.86 26.67
CA TYR A 660 -28.14 -26.97 25.47
C TYR A 660 -26.72 -26.60 25.85
N ASP A 661 -25.80 -27.56 25.74
CA ASP A 661 -24.38 -27.36 26.01
C ASP A 661 -23.62 -27.05 24.70
N PHE A 662 -23.00 -25.88 24.66
CA PHE A 662 -22.17 -25.41 23.55
C PHE A 662 -20.66 -25.57 23.82
N SER A 663 -20.26 -26.30 24.87
CA SER A 663 -18.85 -26.57 25.25
C SER A 663 -17.98 -27.16 24.13
N SER A 664 -18.60 -27.83 23.15
CA SER A 664 -17.93 -28.39 21.96
C SER A 664 -17.88 -27.44 20.75
N GLY A 665 -18.55 -26.28 20.82
CA GLY A 665 -18.63 -25.29 19.76
C GLY A 665 -17.81 -24.03 20.01
N PHE A 666 -18.02 -23.03 19.16
CA PHE A 666 -17.57 -21.66 19.38
C PHE A 666 -18.77 -20.73 19.23
N LEU A 667 -19.08 -20.02 20.30
CA LEU A 667 -19.95 -18.84 20.29
C LEU A 667 -19.03 -17.62 20.14
N PRO A 668 -19.17 -16.82 19.07
CA PRO A 668 -18.49 -15.54 18.97
C PRO A 668 -18.97 -14.59 20.07
N ASN A 669 -18.04 -13.82 20.64
CA ASN A 669 -18.38 -12.73 21.55
C ASN A 669 -19.39 -11.79 20.86
N GLY A 670 -20.49 -11.48 21.55
CA GLY A 670 -21.56 -10.62 21.02
C GLY A 670 -22.78 -11.36 20.43
N VAL A 671 -22.76 -12.69 20.28
CA VAL A 671 -23.98 -13.46 19.94
C VAL A 671 -24.89 -13.63 21.16
N PHE A 672 -24.27 -13.93 22.30
CA PHE A 672 -24.81 -13.77 23.64
C PHE A 672 -23.65 -13.25 24.51
N GLN A 673 -23.93 -12.39 25.50
CA GLN A 673 -23.04 -12.20 26.64
C GLN A 673 -23.27 -13.37 27.61
#